data_AF-A0A5B6U9L6-F1
#
_entry.id   AF-A0A5B6U9L6-F1
#
_cell.length_a   1.000
_cell.length_b   1.000
_cell.length_c   1.000
_cell.angle_alpha   90.00
_cell.angle_beta   90.00
_cell.angle_gamma   90.00
#
_symmetry.space_group_name_H-M   'P 1'
#
loop_
_entity.id
_entity.type
_entity.pdbx_description
1 polymer ?
#
loop_
_entity_poly.entity_id
_entity_poly.type
_entity_poly.pdbx_seq_one_letter_code
_entity_poly.pdbx_strand_id
1 'polypeptide(L)'
;MAAAATMVSSAGGLLAMLNESHPQLKYHALSNLISFVDQFWPEISTSVPIIESLYEDEEFGQHQRQLAALLVSKVFYYLGELNDSLSYALGAGPLFDVSEDSDYVHTLSFAIDEYVSLRSKAAESSNEAAMVDSRLEAIVERMLDKCIMDGKYQQAMGIAIECRRLDKLEEAITRSDNVHGTLAYSINVSHSFVYRREYRQEVLRLLVKVYEKLPSPDYLSICQCLMFLDEPEGVANILERLLRSENKEDALLAFQIAFDLVENEHQAFLLNVRDRLSALKSLPSESVQPGYNDPATAQNANSTAPEDVQMTDESSAVTKSVHEADPKEVMYAERLTKIKGILSGETSIQLTLQFLFSYNKSDLLILKTIKQSVEMRNSICHSATIYANAIMHAGTTVDTFLRDNLDWLSRATNWAKFSATAGLGVIHRGHLQQGRSLMAPYLPQGGAGGGGSPYSEGGALYALGLIHANHGEGIKQFLRDSLRGTNVEVIQHGACLGLGLAALGTADEEIYDDIKTVLYTDSAVAGEAAGISMGLLMVGTASEKASEMLAYAHETQHEKIIRGLALGIALTVYGREEEADTLIEQMTRDQDPILRYGGMYALALAYRGTANNKAIRQLLHFAVSDVSDDVRRTAVLALGFVLYSEPEQTPRIVSLLSESYNPHVRYGAALAVGISCAGTGLSEAISLLEPLTSDVVDFVRQGALIAMAMVMVQTNEASDSRATIRKDNT
;
A
#
# COMPACT_ATOMS: atom_id res chain seq x y z
N MET A 1 -50.65 38.97 -17.45
CA MET A 1 -51.57 38.90 -18.61
C MET A 1 -51.15 37.71 -19.44
N ALA A 2 -52.05 36.76 -19.65
CA ALA A 2 -51.77 35.44 -20.23
C ALA A 2 -51.26 35.55 -21.68
N ALA A 3 -50.12 34.90 -21.96
CA ALA A 3 -49.64 34.68 -23.31
C ALA A 3 -50.59 33.68 -24.00
N ALA A 4 -51.07 34.05 -25.19
CA ALA A 4 -51.92 33.19 -26.00
C ALA A 4 -51.15 31.93 -26.41
N ALA A 5 -51.65 30.75 -26.02
CA ALA A 5 -51.16 29.48 -26.52
C ALA A 5 -51.49 29.36 -28.02
N THR A 6 -50.57 29.78 -28.88
CA THR A 6 -50.58 29.40 -30.29
C THR A 6 -50.36 27.90 -30.38
N MET A 7 -51.44 27.12 -30.57
CA MET A 7 -51.32 25.73 -31.02
C MET A 7 -50.78 25.75 -32.45
N VAL A 8 -49.48 25.62 -32.58
CA VAL A 8 -48.80 25.47 -33.87
C VAL A 8 -48.93 24.00 -34.29
N SER A 9 -49.51 23.73 -35.45
CA SER A 9 -49.69 22.35 -35.97
C SER A 9 -48.46 21.80 -36.70
N SER A 10 -47.52 22.67 -37.11
CA SER A 10 -46.25 22.31 -37.75
C SER A 10 -45.20 23.41 -37.59
N ALA A 11 -43.92 23.04 -37.52
CA ALA A 11 -42.81 23.98 -37.37
C ALA A 11 -42.50 24.76 -38.66
N GLY A 12 -43.06 24.34 -39.80
CA GLY A 12 -42.78 24.92 -41.12
C GLY A 12 -42.99 26.44 -41.22
N GLY A 13 -43.95 27.02 -40.49
CA GLY A 13 -44.15 28.47 -40.45
C GLY A 13 -43.03 29.21 -39.70
N LEU A 14 -42.50 28.61 -38.63
CA LEU A 14 -41.35 29.14 -37.88
C LEU A 14 -40.05 28.97 -38.67
N LEU A 15 -39.89 27.86 -39.40
CA LEU A 15 -38.74 27.61 -40.28
C LEU A 15 -38.71 28.55 -41.48
N ALA A 16 -39.87 28.91 -42.05
CA ALA A 16 -39.94 29.89 -43.13
C ALA A 16 -39.48 31.29 -42.69
N MET A 17 -39.77 31.67 -41.44
CA MET A 17 -39.31 32.93 -40.85
C MET A 17 -37.80 33.00 -40.63
N LEU A 18 -37.09 31.86 -40.59
CA LEU A 18 -35.62 31.84 -40.56
C LEU A 18 -34.99 32.29 -41.89
N ASN A 19 -35.71 32.15 -43.01
CA ASN A 19 -35.26 32.57 -44.33
C ASN A 19 -35.50 34.06 -44.62
N GLU A 20 -36.22 34.77 -43.76
CA GLU A 20 -36.47 36.21 -43.94
C GLU A 20 -35.27 37.06 -43.53
N SER A 21 -35.07 38.21 -44.19
CA SER A 21 -33.90 39.07 -43.97
C SER A 21 -33.93 39.84 -42.65
N HIS A 22 -35.07 39.92 -41.95
CA HIS A 22 -35.21 40.76 -40.77
C HIS A 22 -34.72 40.05 -39.48
N PRO A 23 -33.71 40.59 -38.76
CA PRO A 23 -33.08 39.90 -37.62
C PRO A 23 -34.03 39.69 -36.42
N GLN A 24 -35.04 40.54 -36.24
CA GLN A 24 -36.06 40.36 -35.19
C GLN A 24 -36.98 39.15 -35.45
N LEU A 25 -37.25 38.82 -36.72
CA LEU A 25 -38.08 37.67 -37.08
C LEU A 25 -37.31 36.37 -36.88
N LYS A 26 -36.02 36.35 -37.24
CA LYS A 26 -35.10 35.25 -36.93
C LYS A 26 -35.00 35.00 -35.42
N TYR A 27 -34.90 36.05 -34.60
CA TYR A 27 -34.93 35.91 -33.13
C TYR A 27 -36.24 35.32 -32.61
N HIS A 28 -37.39 35.82 -33.08
CA HIS A 28 -38.69 35.30 -32.68
C HIS A 28 -38.91 33.86 -33.14
N ALA A 29 -38.41 33.49 -34.32
CA ALA A 29 -38.43 32.12 -34.82
C ALA A 29 -37.58 31.20 -33.93
N LEU A 30 -36.32 31.56 -33.63
CA LEU A 30 -35.43 30.76 -32.78
C LEU A 30 -35.99 30.54 -31.37
N SER A 31 -36.51 31.59 -30.72
CA SER A 31 -37.05 31.46 -29.35
C SER A 31 -38.28 30.55 -29.28
N ASN A 32 -39.15 30.58 -30.30
CA ASN A 32 -40.32 29.70 -30.34
C ASN A 32 -39.95 28.28 -30.80
N LEU A 33 -38.95 28.13 -31.67
CA LEU A 33 -38.47 26.81 -32.06
C LEU A 33 -37.89 26.06 -30.85
N ILE A 34 -37.14 26.74 -29.97
CA ILE A 34 -36.59 26.15 -28.75
C ILE A 34 -37.67 25.58 -27.81
N SER A 35 -38.83 26.23 -27.69
CA SER A 35 -39.93 25.73 -26.83
C SER A 35 -40.70 24.56 -27.43
N PHE A 36 -40.55 24.31 -28.73
CA PHE A 36 -41.28 23.28 -29.47
C PHE A 36 -40.39 22.14 -30.00
N VAL A 37 -39.08 22.15 -29.70
CA VAL A 37 -38.13 21.14 -30.22
C VAL A 37 -38.55 19.74 -29.86
N ASP A 38 -38.98 19.51 -28.63
CA ASP A 38 -39.34 18.17 -28.13
C ASP A 38 -40.46 17.51 -28.94
N GLN A 39 -41.34 18.32 -29.56
CA GLN A 39 -42.48 17.84 -30.34
C GLN A 39 -42.20 17.80 -31.86
N PHE A 40 -41.40 18.74 -32.38
CA PHE A 40 -41.19 18.91 -33.83
C PHE A 40 -39.74 18.72 -34.28
N TRP A 41 -38.89 18.07 -33.49
CA TRP A 41 -37.50 17.77 -33.87
C TRP A 41 -37.35 17.09 -35.26
N PRO A 42 -38.26 16.21 -35.75
CA PRO A 42 -38.11 15.61 -37.09
C PRO A 42 -38.29 16.62 -38.24
N GLU A 43 -39.09 17.67 -38.02
CA GLU A 43 -39.27 18.74 -39.02
C GLU A 43 -38.09 19.71 -38.98
N ILE A 44 -37.61 20.05 -37.77
CA ILE A 44 -36.51 20.98 -37.56
C ILE A 44 -35.17 20.37 -38.05
N SER A 45 -34.98 19.05 -37.92
CA SER A 45 -33.76 18.35 -38.37
C SER A 45 -33.46 18.56 -39.86
N THR A 46 -34.49 18.65 -40.69
CA THR A 46 -34.33 18.91 -42.14
C THR A 46 -33.75 20.28 -42.47
N SER A 47 -33.82 21.22 -41.51
CA SER A 47 -33.39 22.61 -41.64
C SER A 47 -32.12 22.95 -40.85
N VAL A 48 -31.46 21.95 -40.24
CA VAL A 48 -30.21 22.13 -39.48
C VAL A 48 -29.13 22.91 -40.26
N PRO A 49 -28.87 22.65 -41.57
CA PRO A 49 -27.85 23.41 -42.32
C PRO A 49 -28.12 24.92 -42.39
N ILE A 50 -29.40 25.31 -42.37
CA ILE A 50 -29.80 26.72 -42.38
C ILE A 50 -29.49 27.32 -41.00
N ILE A 51 -29.76 26.60 -39.92
CA ILE A 51 -29.51 27.05 -38.56
C ILE A 51 -28.00 27.10 -38.26
N GLU A 52 -27.21 26.16 -38.79
CA GLU A 52 -25.74 26.20 -38.76
C GLU A 52 -25.20 27.44 -39.48
N SER A 53 -25.73 27.75 -40.66
CA SER A 53 -25.33 28.96 -41.38
C SER A 53 -25.63 30.25 -40.59
N LEU A 54 -26.71 30.27 -39.81
CA LEU A 54 -27.04 31.38 -38.91
C LEU A 54 -26.11 31.44 -37.69
N TYR A 55 -25.57 30.31 -37.25
CA TYR A 55 -24.56 30.26 -36.21
C TYR A 55 -23.20 30.74 -36.74
N GLU A 56 -22.83 30.44 -37.98
CA GLU A 56 -21.57 30.87 -38.61
C GLU A 56 -21.54 32.34 -39.04
N ASP A 57 -22.71 32.97 -39.22
CA ASP A 57 -22.84 34.36 -39.65
C ASP A 57 -22.31 35.37 -38.58
N GLU A 58 -21.21 36.05 -38.91
CA GLU A 58 -20.59 37.06 -38.04
C GLU A 58 -21.36 38.38 -37.94
N GLU A 59 -22.28 38.65 -38.87
CA GLU A 59 -23.12 39.86 -38.83
C GLU A 59 -24.28 39.73 -37.83
N PHE A 60 -24.55 38.50 -37.36
CA PHE A 60 -25.62 38.19 -36.42
C PHE A 60 -25.21 38.51 -34.98
N GLY A 61 -26.14 39.10 -34.21
CA GLY A 61 -25.87 39.48 -32.82
C GLY A 61 -25.48 38.27 -31.97
N GLN A 62 -24.50 38.42 -31.07
CA GLN A 62 -23.94 37.32 -30.26
C GLN A 62 -25.00 36.49 -29.52
N HIS A 63 -26.05 37.13 -29.03
CA HIS A 63 -27.18 36.48 -28.35
C HIS A 63 -28.02 35.58 -29.28
N GLN A 64 -28.19 35.98 -30.54
CA GLN A 64 -28.94 35.20 -31.53
C GLN A 64 -28.15 34.00 -32.03
N ARG A 65 -26.83 34.13 -32.16
CA ARG A 65 -25.93 33.01 -32.49
C ARG A 65 -25.97 31.94 -31.41
N GLN A 66 -25.97 32.35 -30.14
CA GLN A 66 -26.10 31.44 -29.00
C GLN A 66 -27.46 30.71 -28.96
N LEU A 67 -28.56 31.37 -29.34
CA LEU A 67 -29.88 30.73 -29.47
C LEU A 67 -29.93 29.74 -30.64
N ALA A 68 -29.29 30.06 -31.78
CA ALA A 68 -29.17 29.14 -32.90
C ALA A 68 -28.37 27.90 -32.50
N ALA A 69 -27.25 28.08 -31.78
CA ALA A 69 -26.44 26.99 -31.25
C ALA A 69 -27.22 26.10 -30.28
N LEU A 70 -28.02 26.67 -29.37
CA LEU A 70 -28.87 25.91 -28.44
C LEU A 70 -29.96 25.11 -29.14
N LEU A 71 -30.54 25.64 -30.22
CA LEU A 71 -31.54 24.93 -31.01
C LEU A 71 -30.91 23.74 -31.74
N VAL A 72 -29.75 23.95 -32.35
CA VAL A 72 -28.99 22.91 -33.06
C VAL A 72 -28.56 21.81 -32.10
N SER A 73 -28.07 22.18 -30.92
CA SER A 73 -27.65 21.20 -29.91
C SER A 73 -28.82 20.33 -29.42
N LYS A 74 -30.01 20.91 -29.19
CA LYS A 74 -31.21 20.12 -28.85
C LYS A 74 -31.64 19.18 -29.97
N VAL A 75 -31.50 19.59 -31.24
CA VAL A 75 -31.85 18.75 -32.39
C VAL A 75 -30.87 17.59 -32.57
N PHE A 76 -29.56 17.83 -32.45
CA PHE A 76 -28.55 16.76 -32.51
C PHE A 76 -28.69 15.75 -31.37
N TYR A 77 -29.13 16.20 -30.19
CA TYR A 77 -29.50 15.29 -29.11
C TYR A 77 -30.60 14.30 -29.51
N TYR A 78 -31.69 14.78 -30.14
CA TYR A 78 -32.77 13.90 -30.60
C TYR A 78 -32.36 13.02 -31.80
N LEU A 79 -31.36 13.44 -32.58
CA LEU A 79 -30.75 12.63 -33.64
C LEU A 79 -29.80 11.54 -33.10
N GLY A 80 -29.38 11.65 -31.83
CA GLY A 80 -28.44 10.73 -31.19
C GLY A 80 -26.96 11.06 -31.40
N GLU A 81 -26.64 12.22 -31.99
CA GLU A 81 -25.27 12.67 -32.24
C GLU A 81 -24.78 13.56 -31.08
N LEU A 82 -24.25 12.91 -30.04
CA LEU A 82 -23.89 13.57 -28.78
C LEU A 82 -22.68 14.52 -28.89
N ASN A 83 -21.68 14.18 -29.70
CA ASN A 83 -20.47 15.00 -29.86
C ASN A 83 -20.79 16.34 -30.54
N ASP A 84 -21.61 16.31 -31.59
CA ASP A 84 -22.02 17.51 -32.30
C ASP A 84 -22.97 18.34 -31.42
N SER A 85 -23.92 17.70 -30.73
CA SER A 85 -24.75 18.33 -29.70
C SER A 85 -23.90 19.08 -28.66
N LEU A 86 -22.81 18.47 -28.17
CA LEU A 86 -21.93 19.11 -27.21
C LEU A 86 -21.22 20.32 -27.80
N SER A 87 -20.67 20.22 -29.02
CA SER A 87 -19.95 21.32 -29.67
C SER A 87 -20.83 22.57 -29.85
N TYR A 88 -22.10 22.38 -30.21
CA TYR A 88 -23.07 23.47 -30.32
C TYR A 88 -23.58 23.94 -28.96
N ALA A 89 -23.70 23.06 -27.96
CA ALA A 89 -24.01 23.47 -26.59
C ALA A 89 -22.90 24.36 -25.99
N LEU A 90 -21.63 24.05 -26.29
CA LEU A 90 -20.49 24.91 -25.97
C LEU A 90 -20.57 26.27 -26.68
N GLY A 91 -21.08 26.30 -27.92
CA GLY A 91 -21.36 27.53 -28.67
C GLY A 91 -22.49 28.39 -28.09
N ALA A 92 -23.45 27.79 -27.38
CA ALA A 92 -24.56 28.49 -26.74
C ALA A 92 -24.13 29.27 -25.47
N GLY A 93 -23.03 28.87 -24.82
CA GLY A 93 -22.43 29.58 -23.69
C GLY A 93 -23.41 29.83 -22.53
N PRO A 94 -23.71 31.09 -22.15
CA PRO A 94 -24.55 31.40 -20.99
C PRO A 94 -26.03 31.02 -21.19
N LEU A 95 -26.50 30.86 -22.43
CA LEU A 95 -27.87 30.46 -22.75
C LEU A 95 -28.14 28.98 -22.53
N PHE A 96 -27.09 28.17 -22.42
CA PHE A 96 -27.20 26.81 -21.93
C PHE A 96 -27.43 26.86 -20.40
N ASP A 97 -28.65 26.55 -19.98
CA ASP A 97 -29.02 26.55 -18.57
C ASP A 97 -28.81 25.17 -17.95
N VAL A 98 -27.72 25.07 -17.19
CA VAL A 98 -27.37 23.88 -16.41
C VAL A 98 -28.36 23.64 -15.26
N SER A 99 -29.18 24.64 -14.90
CA SER A 99 -30.16 24.53 -13.82
C SER A 99 -31.41 23.73 -14.21
N GLU A 100 -31.69 23.61 -15.51
CA GLU A 100 -32.87 22.92 -16.05
C GLU A 100 -32.80 21.40 -15.78
N ASP A 101 -33.78 20.87 -15.07
CA ASP A 101 -33.91 19.43 -14.78
C ASP A 101 -34.56 18.71 -15.97
N SER A 102 -33.83 18.65 -17.10
CA SER A 102 -34.28 18.01 -18.33
C SER A 102 -33.39 16.83 -18.68
N ASP A 103 -33.98 15.81 -19.35
CA ASP A 103 -33.24 14.64 -19.86
C ASP A 103 -32.10 15.07 -20.81
N TYR A 104 -32.27 16.20 -21.50
CA TYR A 104 -31.24 16.82 -22.34
C TYR A 104 -30.00 17.24 -21.54
N VAL A 105 -30.18 17.94 -20.42
CA VAL A 105 -29.07 18.40 -19.55
C VAL A 105 -28.41 17.22 -18.84
N HIS A 106 -29.17 16.22 -18.39
CA HIS A 106 -28.61 15.00 -17.82
C HIS A 106 -27.80 14.22 -18.85
N THR A 107 -28.24 14.12 -20.10
CA THR A 107 -27.46 13.41 -21.14
C THR A 107 -26.22 14.20 -21.54
N LEU A 108 -26.28 15.54 -21.49
CA LEU A 108 -25.12 16.40 -21.67
C LEU A 108 -24.13 16.36 -20.51
N SER A 109 -24.39 15.63 -19.41
CA SER A 109 -23.35 15.30 -18.43
C SER A 109 -22.21 14.49 -19.05
N PHE A 110 -22.41 13.89 -20.24
CA PHE A 110 -21.35 13.37 -21.10
C PHE A 110 -20.22 14.39 -21.38
N ALA A 111 -20.51 15.70 -21.30
CA ALA A 111 -19.50 16.75 -21.36
C ALA A 111 -18.41 16.60 -20.29
N ILE A 112 -18.78 16.12 -19.10
CA ILE A 112 -17.84 15.84 -18.01
C ILE A 112 -16.92 14.70 -18.42
N ASP A 113 -17.45 13.61 -19.00
CA ASP A 113 -16.64 12.46 -19.44
C ASP A 113 -15.61 12.86 -20.51
N GLU A 114 -16.02 13.68 -21.48
CA GLU A 114 -15.11 14.20 -22.51
C GLU A 114 -14.05 15.13 -21.91
N TYR A 115 -14.44 16.02 -20.99
CA TYR A 115 -13.50 16.88 -20.26
C TYR A 115 -12.48 16.05 -19.46
N VAL A 116 -12.93 15.04 -18.72
CA VAL A 116 -12.09 14.13 -17.93
C VAL A 116 -11.11 13.37 -18.82
N SER A 117 -11.56 12.88 -19.98
CA SER A 117 -10.73 12.20 -20.98
C SER A 117 -9.64 13.12 -21.53
N LEU A 118 -9.99 14.36 -21.90
CA LEU A 118 -9.04 15.36 -22.40
C LEU A 118 -8.02 15.76 -21.33
N ARG A 119 -8.45 15.99 -20.09
CA ARG A 119 -7.57 16.32 -18.96
C ARG A 119 -6.64 15.18 -18.59
N SER A 120 -7.12 13.94 -18.62
CA SER A 120 -6.29 12.76 -18.34
C SER A 120 -5.19 12.59 -19.39
N LYS A 121 -5.50 12.80 -20.68
CA LYS A 121 -4.51 12.77 -21.78
C LYS A 121 -3.54 13.94 -21.74
N ALA A 122 -4.00 15.13 -21.36
CA ALA A 122 -3.14 16.30 -21.17
C ALA A 122 -2.11 16.06 -20.06
N ALA A 123 -2.52 15.39 -18.98
CA ALA A 123 -1.62 15.03 -17.89
C ALA A 123 -0.61 13.92 -18.25
N GLU A 124 -0.92 13.03 -19.20
CA GLU A 124 0.00 11.97 -19.68
C GLU A 124 1.13 12.48 -20.57
N SER A 125 0.92 13.58 -21.29
CA SER A 125 1.79 13.94 -22.40
C SER A 125 2.86 14.99 -22.06
N SER A 126 2.88 15.53 -20.82
CA SER A 126 3.72 16.66 -20.37
C SER A 126 3.79 17.87 -21.33
N ASN A 127 2.97 17.86 -22.38
CA ASN A 127 2.87 18.87 -23.40
C ASN A 127 1.55 19.58 -23.13
N GLU A 128 1.64 20.89 -22.96
CA GLU A 128 0.54 21.86 -22.92
C GLU A 128 -0.31 21.89 -24.23
N ALA A 129 -0.28 20.81 -25.04
CA ALA A 129 -0.76 20.77 -26.41
C ALA A 129 -2.18 20.19 -26.56
N ALA A 130 -2.96 20.13 -25.47
CA ALA A 130 -4.41 20.11 -25.55
C ALA A 130 -4.92 21.23 -24.64
N MET A 131 -4.89 22.48 -25.12
CA MET A 131 -5.69 23.55 -24.51
C MET A 131 -7.13 23.05 -24.45
N VAL A 132 -7.54 22.62 -23.26
CA VAL A 132 -8.93 22.26 -23.03
C VAL A 132 -9.76 23.49 -23.34
N ASP A 133 -10.82 23.31 -24.15
CA ASP A 133 -11.67 24.41 -24.56
C ASP A 133 -12.19 25.15 -23.32
N SER A 134 -11.93 26.46 -23.24
CA SER A 134 -12.34 27.29 -22.10
C SER A 134 -13.86 27.28 -21.90
N ARG A 135 -14.63 27.00 -22.96
CA ARG A 135 -16.08 26.84 -22.90
C ARG A 135 -16.48 25.55 -22.18
N LEU A 136 -15.74 24.47 -22.39
CA LEU A 136 -16.00 23.18 -21.75
C LEU A 136 -15.66 23.26 -20.26
N GLU A 137 -14.55 23.91 -19.94
CA GLU A 137 -14.18 24.22 -18.56
C GLU A 137 -15.25 25.07 -17.87
N ALA A 138 -15.78 26.11 -18.53
CA ALA A 138 -16.82 26.95 -17.96
C ALA A 138 -18.14 26.21 -17.70
N ILE A 139 -18.53 25.24 -18.54
CA ILE A 139 -19.72 24.42 -18.29
C ILE A 139 -19.51 23.50 -17.08
N VAL A 140 -18.36 22.83 -17.00
CA VAL A 140 -18.02 21.96 -15.87
C VAL A 140 -17.95 22.75 -14.57
N GLU A 141 -17.37 23.95 -14.58
CA GLU A 141 -17.36 24.85 -13.43
C GLU A 141 -18.78 25.25 -12.99
N ARG A 142 -19.67 25.60 -13.94
CA ARG A 142 -21.07 25.91 -13.62
C ARG A 142 -21.81 24.69 -13.04
N MET A 143 -21.53 23.47 -13.53
CA MET A 143 -22.10 22.24 -12.98
C MET A 143 -21.61 21.97 -11.55
N LEU A 144 -20.32 22.16 -11.30
CA LEU A 144 -19.73 22.01 -9.97
C LEU A 144 -20.29 23.05 -8.99
N ASP A 145 -20.36 24.31 -9.39
CA ASP A 145 -20.89 25.40 -8.57
C ASP A 145 -22.36 25.15 -8.22
N LYS A 146 -23.16 24.64 -9.17
CA LYS A 146 -24.54 24.20 -8.91
C LYS A 146 -24.59 23.09 -7.85
N CYS A 147 -23.76 22.06 -7.98
CA CYS A 147 -23.73 20.97 -7.00
C CYS A 147 -23.36 21.45 -5.59
N ILE A 148 -22.43 22.41 -5.50
CA ILE A 148 -22.04 23.04 -4.23
C ILE A 148 -23.20 23.88 -3.66
N MET A 149 -23.91 24.65 -4.50
CA MET A 149 -25.08 25.44 -4.08
C MET A 149 -26.25 24.57 -3.62
N ASP A 150 -26.44 23.41 -4.25
CA ASP A 150 -27.50 22.45 -3.90
C ASP A 150 -27.18 21.63 -2.63
N GLY A 151 -26.03 21.85 -1.99
CA GLY A 151 -25.58 21.11 -0.81
C GLY A 151 -25.14 19.66 -1.11
N LYS A 152 -24.98 19.30 -2.39
CA LYS A 152 -24.57 17.96 -2.86
C LYS A 152 -23.05 17.86 -2.94
N TYR A 153 -22.39 18.03 -1.80
CA TYR A 153 -20.92 18.08 -1.72
C TYR A 153 -20.24 16.77 -2.14
N GLN A 154 -20.82 15.60 -1.86
CA GLN A 154 -20.22 14.31 -2.23
C GLN A 154 -20.08 14.14 -3.74
N GLN A 155 -21.11 14.54 -4.51
CA GLN A 155 -21.10 14.51 -5.96
C GLN A 155 -20.13 15.56 -6.53
N ALA A 156 -20.14 16.77 -5.97
CA ALA A 156 -19.20 17.82 -6.37
C ALA A 156 -17.74 17.40 -6.18
N MET A 157 -17.42 16.72 -5.07
CA MET A 157 -16.08 16.18 -4.83
C MET A 157 -15.72 15.06 -5.81
N GLY A 158 -16.65 14.14 -6.10
CA GLY A 158 -16.44 13.09 -7.09
C GLY A 158 -16.08 13.66 -8.46
N ILE A 159 -16.89 14.59 -8.96
CA ILE A 159 -16.65 15.28 -10.23
C ILE A 159 -15.33 16.07 -10.18
N ALA A 160 -15.03 16.78 -9.09
CA ALA A 160 -13.79 17.54 -8.97
C ALA A 160 -12.53 16.65 -9.01
N ILE A 161 -12.59 15.47 -8.39
CA ILE A 161 -11.51 14.47 -8.42
C ILE A 161 -11.36 13.88 -9.83
N GLU A 162 -12.46 13.52 -10.49
CA GLU A 162 -12.43 13.01 -11.88
C GLU A 162 -11.87 14.06 -12.86
N CYS A 163 -12.30 15.32 -12.73
CA CYS A 163 -11.85 16.46 -13.53
C CYS A 163 -10.41 16.92 -13.24
N ARG A 164 -9.75 16.34 -12.24
CA ARG A 164 -8.43 16.75 -11.71
C ARG A 164 -8.36 18.25 -11.35
N ARG A 165 -9.42 18.79 -10.76
CA ARG A 165 -9.48 20.20 -10.31
C ARG A 165 -9.40 20.28 -8.79
N LEU A 166 -8.18 20.45 -8.29
CA LEU A 166 -7.87 20.55 -6.85
C LEU A 166 -8.48 21.81 -6.21
N ASP A 167 -8.52 22.93 -6.94
CA ASP A 167 -9.08 24.19 -6.41
C ASP A 167 -10.57 24.05 -6.04
N LYS A 168 -11.34 23.38 -6.91
CA LYS A 168 -12.77 23.15 -6.70
C LYS A 168 -13.03 22.09 -5.63
N LEU A 169 -12.11 21.14 -5.45
CA LEU A 169 -12.15 20.21 -4.33
C LEU A 169 -11.98 20.94 -2.99
N GLU A 170 -11.00 21.86 -2.89
CA GLU A 170 -10.82 22.68 -1.68
C GLU A 170 -12.04 23.57 -1.41
N GLU A 171 -12.62 24.17 -2.44
CA GLU A 171 -13.85 24.97 -2.32
C GLU A 171 -15.05 24.13 -1.84
N ALA A 172 -15.23 22.92 -2.38
CA ALA A 172 -16.31 22.02 -1.97
C ALA A 172 -16.18 21.57 -0.51
N ILE A 173 -14.95 21.31 -0.04
CA ILE A 173 -14.69 20.89 1.35
C ILE A 173 -14.93 22.05 2.31
N THR A 174 -14.38 23.23 2.02
CA THR A 174 -14.47 24.40 2.92
C THR A 174 -15.89 24.95 3.07
N ARG A 175 -16.73 24.80 2.04
CA ARG A 175 -18.15 25.21 2.08
C ARG A 175 -19.09 24.15 2.65
N SER A 176 -18.60 22.96 2.99
CA SER A 176 -19.45 21.87 3.48
C SER A 176 -19.84 22.03 4.95
N ASP A 177 -21.07 21.64 5.29
CA ASP A 177 -21.60 21.72 6.67
C ASP A 177 -20.89 20.75 7.65
N ASN A 178 -20.32 19.66 7.13
CA ASN A 178 -19.59 18.65 7.91
C ASN A 178 -18.21 18.36 7.29
N VAL A 179 -17.26 19.25 7.57
CA VAL A 179 -15.90 19.21 7.01
C VAL A 179 -15.16 17.90 7.36
N HIS A 180 -15.33 17.37 8.58
CA HIS A 180 -14.65 16.13 8.98
C HIS A 180 -15.15 14.91 8.19
N GLY A 181 -16.48 14.80 7.99
CA GLY A 181 -17.08 13.72 7.21
C GLY A 181 -16.76 13.79 5.72
N THR A 182 -16.77 14.99 5.14
CA THR A 182 -16.39 15.19 3.73
C THR A 182 -14.91 14.90 3.50
N LEU A 183 -14.01 15.29 4.41
CA LEU A 183 -12.59 14.96 4.30
C LEU A 183 -12.32 13.45 4.37
N ALA A 184 -12.93 12.73 5.32
CA ALA A 184 -12.81 11.28 5.40
C ALA A 184 -13.36 10.60 4.13
N TYR A 185 -14.47 11.10 3.60
CA TYR A 185 -15.00 10.65 2.32
C TYR A 185 -14.04 10.94 1.15
N SER A 186 -13.42 12.12 1.10
CA SER A 186 -12.41 12.45 0.07
C SER A 186 -11.21 11.52 0.13
N ILE A 187 -10.73 11.17 1.33
CA ILE A 187 -9.66 10.18 1.52
C ILE A 187 -10.09 8.83 0.94
N ASN A 188 -11.26 8.31 1.33
CA ASN A 188 -11.78 7.05 0.82
C ASN A 188 -11.95 7.06 -0.70
N VAL A 189 -12.53 8.12 -1.27
CA VAL A 189 -12.69 8.25 -2.73
C VAL A 189 -11.34 8.31 -3.43
N SER A 190 -10.35 9.02 -2.85
CA SER A 190 -9.00 9.08 -3.41
C SER A 190 -8.28 7.73 -3.38
N HIS A 191 -8.52 6.89 -2.37
CA HIS A 191 -7.93 5.55 -2.32
C HIS A 191 -8.66 4.56 -3.24
N SER A 192 -9.99 4.62 -3.32
CA SER A 192 -10.78 3.66 -4.10
C SER A 192 -10.83 3.96 -5.60
N PHE A 193 -10.90 5.24 -6.01
CA PHE A 193 -11.19 5.60 -7.41
C PHE A 193 -10.02 6.27 -8.13
N VAL A 194 -9.05 6.87 -7.42
CA VAL A 194 -7.89 7.47 -8.08
C VAL A 194 -6.85 6.39 -8.36
N TYR A 195 -6.77 5.97 -9.62
CA TYR A 195 -5.83 4.93 -10.07
C TYR A 195 -4.37 5.40 -10.12
N ARG A 196 -4.12 6.70 -10.29
CA ARG A 196 -2.75 7.24 -10.40
C ARG A 196 -2.20 7.65 -9.05
N ARG A 197 -1.05 7.09 -8.68
CA ARG A 197 -0.33 7.43 -7.47
C ARG A 197 0.06 8.90 -7.39
N GLU A 198 0.61 9.47 -8.46
CA GLU A 198 1.04 10.89 -8.49
C GLU A 198 -0.13 11.82 -8.17
N TYR A 199 -1.26 11.61 -8.84
CA TYR A 199 -2.47 12.40 -8.61
C TYR A 199 -3.06 12.15 -7.21
N ARG A 200 -3.03 10.90 -6.72
CA ARG A 200 -3.43 10.57 -5.34
C ARG A 200 -2.57 11.34 -4.33
N GLN A 201 -1.26 11.43 -4.54
CA GLN A 201 -0.37 12.22 -3.69
C GLN A 201 -0.69 13.73 -3.75
N GLU A 202 -0.99 14.27 -4.92
CA GLU A 202 -1.42 15.68 -5.04
C GLU A 202 -2.70 15.96 -4.26
N VAL A 203 -3.70 15.08 -4.35
CA VAL A 203 -4.94 15.17 -3.58
C VAL A 203 -4.65 15.09 -2.08
N LEU A 204 -3.84 14.12 -1.64
CA LEU A 204 -3.48 13.98 -0.22
C LEU A 204 -2.74 15.21 0.32
N ARG A 205 -1.81 15.80 -0.47
CA ARG A 205 -1.12 17.05 -0.08
C ARG A 205 -2.10 18.22 0.06
N LEU A 206 -3.10 18.31 -0.82
CA LEU A 206 -4.16 19.30 -0.68
C LEU A 206 -4.96 19.08 0.60
N LEU A 207 -5.37 17.83 0.87
CA LEU A 207 -6.15 17.48 2.06
C LEU A 207 -5.38 17.84 3.34
N VAL A 208 -4.08 17.54 3.43
CA VAL A 208 -3.23 17.94 4.57
C VAL A 208 -3.27 19.46 4.77
N LYS A 209 -3.12 20.26 3.71
CA LYS A 209 -3.20 21.73 3.79
C LYS A 209 -4.57 22.21 4.28
N VAL A 210 -5.65 21.56 3.87
CA VAL A 210 -7.01 21.88 4.33
C VAL A 210 -7.18 21.52 5.80
N TYR A 211 -6.69 20.36 6.23
CA TYR A 211 -6.71 19.94 7.62
C TYR A 211 -5.93 20.90 8.53
N GLU A 212 -4.77 21.41 8.10
CA GLU A 212 -3.97 22.37 8.89
C GLU A 212 -4.65 23.74 9.06
N LYS A 213 -5.50 24.15 8.11
CA LYS A 213 -6.26 25.40 8.19
C LYS A 213 -7.44 25.32 9.17
N LEU A 214 -7.84 24.12 9.60
CA LEU A 214 -8.99 23.95 10.48
C LEU A 214 -8.67 24.36 11.94
N PRO A 215 -9.66 24.93 12.66
CA PRO A 215 -9.49 25.31 14.06
C PRO A 215 -9.31 24.12 15.01
N SER A 216 -9.85 22.94 14.65
CA SER A 216 -9.66 21.67 15.36
C SER A 216 -9.14 20.61 14.38
N PRO A 217 -7.82 20.57 14.13
CA PRO A 217 -7.22 19.60 13.22
C PRO A 217 -7.34 18.18 13.78
N ASP A 218 -7.84 17.26 12.96
CA ASP A 218 -7.78 15.83 13.27
C ASP A 218 -6.38 15.30 12.96
N TYR A 219 -5.53 15.28 13.98
CA TYR A 219 -4.14 14.87 13.85
C TYR A 219 -3.97 13.42 13.40
N LEU A 220 -4.94 12.53 13.65
CA LEU A 220 -4.86 11.13 13.22
C LEU A 220 -4.93 11.03 11.70
N SER A 221 -5.97 11.62 11.10
CA SER A 221 -6.16 11.64 9.65
C SER A 221 -5.00 12.35 8.93
N ILE A 222 -4.45 13.42 9.51
CA ILE A 222 -3.27 14.11 8.97
C ILE A 222 -2.04 13.19 8.97
N CYS A 223 -1.78 12.50 10.08
CA CYS A 223 -0.65 11.59 10.17
C CYS A 223 -0.77 10.39 9.21
N GLN A 224 -1.99 9.87 9.00
CA GLN A 224 -2.25 8.83 8.01
C GLN A 224 -1.99 9.34 6.57
N CYS A 225 -2.47 10.53 6.23
CA CYS A 225 -2.18 11.16 4.94
C CYS A 225 -0.68 11.39 4.73
N LEU A 226 0.03 11.92 5.73
CA LEU A 226 1.48 12.16 5.67
C LEU A 226 2.29 10.85 5.58
N MET A 227 1.79 9.78 6.19
CA MET A 227 2.38 8.45 6.05
C MET A 227 2.23 7.92 4.60
N PHE A 228 1.07 8.07 3.98
CA PHE A 228 0.88 7.70 2.56
C PHE A 228 1.72 8.56 1.60
N LEU A 229 2.03 9.80 1.99
CA LEU A 229 2.93 10.70 1.26
C LEU A 229 4.41 10.43 1.52
N ASP A 230 4.75 9.56 2.48
CA ASP A 230 6.12 9.29 2.94
C ASP A 230 6.86 10.57 3.39
N GLU A 231 6.14 11.49 4.06
CA GLU A 231 6.67 12.77 4.56
C GLU A 231 6.86 12.76 6.10
N PRO A 232 8.00 12.27 6.64
CA PRO A 232 8.21 12.11 8.08
C PRO A 232 8.35 13.46 8.83
N GLU A 233 8.61 14.56 8.11
CA GLU A 233 8.77 15.92 8.69
C GLU A 233 7.48 16.43 9.30
N GLY A 234 6.39 16.35 8.54
CA GLY A 234 5.09 16.81 9.01
C GLY A 234 4.68 16.09 10.28
N VAL A 235 4.86 14.76 10.32
CA VAL A 235 4.51 13.94 11.49
C VAL A 235 5.39 14.26 12.70
N ALA A 236 6.70 14.40 12.52
CA ALA A 236 7.61 14.75 13.62
C ALA A 236 7.25 16.12 14.21
N ASN A 237 6.96 17.12 13.38
CA ASN A 237 6.56 18.46 13.81
C ASN A 237 5.20 18.45 14.56
N ILE A 238 4.24 17.67 14.08
CA ILE A 238 2.93 17.52 14.74
C ILE A 238 3.10 16.85 16.12
N LEU A 239 3.84 15.74 16.19
CA LEU A 239 4.13 15.05 17.45
C LEU A 239 4.88 15.94 18.43
N GLU A 240 5.85 16.73 17.95
CA GLU A 240 6.56 17.68 18.80
C GLU A 240 5.63 18.76 19.36
N ARG A 241 4.75 19.33 18.52
CA ARG A 241 3.76 20.33 18.96
C ARG A 241 2.82 19.77 20.02
N LEU A 242 2.34 18.53 19.85
CA LEU A 242 1.46 17.86 20.80
C LEU A 242 2.18 17.48 22.10
N LEU A 243 3.45 17.10 22.02
CA LEU A 243 4.26 16.75 23.20
C LEU A 243 4.61 17.97 24.06
N ARG A 244 4.86 19.12 23.42
CA ARG A 244 5.20 20.39 24.07
C ARG A 244 3.99 21.10 24.69
N SER A 245 2.76 20.70 24.36
CA SER A 245 1.57 21.32 24.94
C SER A 245 1.38 20.94 26.41
N GLU A 246 0.82 21.88 27.18
CA GLU A 246 0.62 21.71 28.63
C GLU A 246 -0.55 20.73 28.94
N ASN A 247 -1.46 20.54 27.99
CA ASN A 247 -2.62 19.67 28.14
C ASN A 247 -2.21 18.19 28.15
N LYS A 248 -2.76 17.44 29.12
CA LYS A 248 -2.53 15.99 29.20
C LYS A 248 -3.22 15.22 28.07
N GLU A 249 -4.34 15.74 27.56
CA GLU A 249 -5.13 15.10 26.49
C GLU A 249 -4.37 15.08 25.16
N ASP A 250 -3.71 16.18 24.80
CA ASP A 250 -2.88 16.27 23.59
C ASP A 250 -1.69 15.30 23.62
N ALA A 251 -1.09 15.11 24.80
CA ALA A 251 0.00 14.15 24.99
C ALA A 251 -0.51 12.69 24.86
N LEU A 252 -1.73 12.40 25.32
CA LEU A 252 -2.37 11.10 25.12
C LEU A 252 -2.72 10.87 23.64
N LEU A 253 -3.19 11.89 22.95
CA LEU A 253 -3.44 11.85 21.51
C LEU A 253 -2.14 11.57 20.74
N ALA A 254 -1.02 12.19 21.12
CA ALA A 254 0.28 11.90 20.53
C ALA A 254 0.72 10.44 20.74
N PHE A 255 0.41 9.84 21.90
CA PHE A 255 0.65 8.40 22.10
C PHE A 255 -0.25 7.54 21.23
N GLN A 256 -1.53 7.90 21.08
CA GLN A 256 -2.45 7.17 20.21
C GLN A 256 -2.01 7.22 18.74
N ILE A 257 -1.60 8.40 18.26
CA ILE A 257 -1.03 8.57 16.91
C ILE A 257 0.23 7.72 16.76
N ALA A 258 1.12 7.70 17.76
CA ALA A 258 2.31 6.87 17.71
C ALA A 258 1.99 5.37 17.64
N PHE A 259 0.96 4.89 18.35
CA PHE A 259 0.50 3.50 18.24
C PHE A 259 -0.09 3.19 16.85
N ASP A 260 -0.95 4.06 16.31
CA ASP A 260 -1.55 3.90 14.97
C ASP A 260 -0.47 3.87 13.88
N LEU A 261 0.54 4.75 13.97
CA LEU A 261 1.68 4.75 13.05
C LEU A 261 2.49 3.45 13.13
N VAL A 262 2.65 2.88 14.32
CA VAL A 262 3.38 1.62 14.52
C VAL A 262 2.59 0.41 14.00
N GLU A 263 1.26 0.43 14.11
CA GLU A 263 0.40 -0.63 13.54
C GLU A 263 0.47 -0.72 12.02
N ASN A 264 0.78 0.39 11.34
CA ASN A 264 0.98 0.41 9.88
C ASN A 264 2.36 -0.15 9.43
N GLU A 265 3.26 -0.49 10.35
CA GLU A 265 4.53 -1.21 10.13
C GLU A 265 5.50 -0.64 9.04
N HIS A 266 5.41 0.64 8.69
CA HIS A 266 6.36 1.30 7.77
C HIS A 266 7.68 1.64 8.47
N GLN A 267 8.58 0.67 8.58
CA GLN A 267 9.80 0.78 9.39
C GLN A 267 10.72 1.95 9.02
N ALA A 268 11.04 2.17 7.74
CA ALA A 268 11.87 3.31 7.31
C ALA A 268 11.28 4.64 7.77
N PHE A 269 9.97 4.80 7.59
CA PHE A 269 9.25 6.00 7.99
C PHE A 269 9.33 6.21 9.51
N LEU A 270 9.03 5.17 10.30
CA LEU A 270 9.07 5.22 11.76
C LEU A 270 10.46 5.55 12.32
N LEU A 271 11.52 4.95 11.76
CA LEU A 271 12.90 5.25 12.14
C LEU A 271 13.26 6.70 11.82
N ASN A 272 12.89 7.19 10.63
CA ASN A 272 13.12 8.57 10.23
C ASN A 272 12.38 9.57 11.14
N VAL A 273 11.13 9.28 11.52
CA VAL A 273 10.37 10.12 12.48
C VAL A 273 11.07 10.12 13.85
N ARG A 274 11.48 8.95 14.36
CA ARG A 274 12.16 8.81 15.66
C ARG A 274 13.50 9.56 15.70
N ASP A 275 14.30 9.44 14.65
CA ASP A 275 15.62 10.04 14.59
C ASP A 275 15.51 11.57 14.48
N ARG A 276 14.49 12.08 13.75
CA ARG A 276 14.21 13.52 13.66
C ARG A 276 13.68 14.13 14.95
N LEU A 277 12.80 13.41 15.67
CA LEU A 277 12.39 13.79 17.04
C LEU A 277 13.60 13.85 18.00
N SER A 278 14.70 13.17 17.69
CA SER A 278 15.96 13.24 18.45
C SER A 278 16.85 14.41 18.02
N ALA A 279 16.91 14.72 16.73
CA ALA A 279 17.72 15.80 16.17
C ALA A 279 17.19 17.21 16.50
N LEU A 280 15.88 17.39 16.62
CA LEU A 280 15.26 18.66 17.06
C LEU A 280 15.65 19.06 18.50
N LYS A 281 16.22 18.11 19.26
CA LYS A 281 16.83 18.35 20.58
C LYS A 281 18.13 19.18 20.50
N SER A 282 18.72 19.36 19.31
CA SER A 282 20.03 20.01 19.12
C SER A 282 19.97 21.33 18.32
N LEU A 283 18.92 22.13 18.47
CA LEU A 283 18.96 23.56 18.09
C LEU A 283 19.27 24.39 19.35
N PRO A 284 20.45 25.01 19.46
CA PRO A 284 20.78 25.91 20.56
C PRO A 284 20.00 27.21 20.44
N SER A 285 19.46 27.66 21.56
CA SER A 285 18.95 29.00 21.82
C SER A 285 19.92 30.08 21.32
N GLU A 286 19.34 31.15 20.77
CA GLU A 286 19.97 32.32 20.15
C GLU A 286 21.33 32.73 20.77
N SER A 287 22.36 32.78 19.91
CA SER A 287 23.68 33.31 20.24
C SER A 287 23.64 34.84 20.35
N VAL A 288 23.52 35.34 21.58
CA VAL A 288 23.97 36.70 21.91
C VAL A 288 25.49 36.72 21.88
N GLN A 289 26.06 37.56 21.01
CA GLN A 289 27.50 37.77 20.83
C GLN A 289 28.23 38.10 22.14
N PRO A 290 29.54 37.81 22.21
CA PRO A 290 30.46 38.80 22.74
C PRO A 290 31.60 39.10 21.77
N GLY A 291 31.88 40.39 21.61
CA GLY A 291 32.98 40.90 20.81
C GLY A 291 34.34 40.85 21.53
N TYR A 292 35.36 40.90 20.67
CA TYR A 292 36.70 41.47 20.86
C TYR A 292 37.79 40.72 21.67
N ASN A 293 38.80 40.30 20.88
CA ASN A 293 40.26 40.38 21.04
C ASN A 293 41.04 39.43 22.00
N ASP A 294 41.54 38.31 21.44
CA ASP A 294 42.95 38.01 21.04
C ASP A 294 44.15 38.42 21.96
N PRO A 295 45.36 37.81 21.82
CA PRO A 295 45.78 36.45 22.20
C PRO A 295 47.10 36.43 23.02
N ALA A 296 47.46 35.33 23.69
CA ALA A 296 48.85 35.11 24.15
C ALA A 296 49.20 33.63 24.42
N THR A 297 49.91 33.05 23.45
CA THR A 297 51.14 32.23 23.58
C THR A 297 51.30 31.13 24.64
N ALA A 298 51.44 29.91 24.09
CA ALA A 298 52.66 29.07 24.12
C ALA A 298 52.89 28.07 25.27
N GLN A 299 52.92 26.80 24.82
CA GLN A 299 53.97 25.79 25.02
C GLN A 299 53.90 24.80 26.20
N ASN A 300 53.72 23.54 25.77
CA ASN A 300 54.64 22.40 25.91
C ASN A 300 54.38 21.30 26.96
N ALA A 301 54.24 20.10 26.39
CA ALA A 301 54.98 18.85 26.65
C ALA A 301 54.43 17.82 27.68
N ASN A 302 53.87 16.75 27.09
CA ASN A 302 54.11 15.31 27.31
C ASN A 302 54.66 14.83 28.67
N SER A 303 54.00 13.83 29.27
CA SER A 303 54.47 12.43 29.27
C SER A 303 53.66 11.47 30.17
N THR A 304 53.32 10.30 29.60
CA THR A 304 53.28 8.92 30.16
C THR A 304 52.43 8.55 31.40
N ALA A 305 51.57 7.53 31.19
CA ALA A 305 50.88 6.66 32.16
C ALA A 305 51.84 5.65 32.85
N PRO A 306 51.43 4.64 33.67
CA PRO A 306 50.10 4.24 34.17
C PRO A 306 50.06 3.80 35.68
N GLU A 307 48.91 3.20 36.07
CA GLU A 307 48.66 2.22 37.16
C GLU A 307 48.13 2.65 38.56
N ASP A 308 46.91 2.16 38.80
CA ASP A 308 46.36 1.44 39.97
C ASP A 308 45.86 2.09 41.29
N VAL A 309 44.51 2.09 41.39
CA VAL A 309 43.64 1.45 42.41
C VAL A 309 43.63 1.95 43.88
N GLN A 310 42.39 2.27 44.33
CA GLN A 310 41.74 2.10 45.65
C GLN A 310 41.42 3.30 46.60
N MET A 311 40.12 3.65 46.60
CA MET A 311 39.14 3.73 47.72
C MET A 311 39.22 4.81 48.83
N THR A 312 38.14 5.62 48.88
CA THR A 312 37.34 6.11 50.06
C THR A 312 38.06 6.95 51.13
N ASP A 313 37.57 8.06 51.70
CA ASP A 313 36.26 8.74 51.76
C ASP A 313 36.49 10.19 52.29
N GLU A 314 35.44 11.01 52.31
CA GLU A 314 35.27 12.29 53.04
C GLU A 314 35.69 13.64 52.40
N SER A 315 34.73 14.19 51.68
CA SER A 315 34.16 15.55 51.86
C SER A 315 35.08 16.78 51.90
N SER A 316 35.14 17.49 50.77
CA SER A 316 35.09 18.97 50.78
C SER A 316 34.44 19.49 49.49
N ALA A 317 33.41 20.31 49.68
CA ALA A 317 32.47 20.86 48.72
C ALA A 317 33.10 21.45 47.44
N VAL A 318 32.63 20.96 46.29
CA VAL A 318 32.59 21.74 45.05
C VAL A 318 31.12 22.00 44.72
N THR A 319 30.70 23.23 44.95
CA THR A 319 29.41 23.80 44.59
C THR A 319 29.24 23.71 43.07
N LYS A 320 28.70 22.60 42.56
CA LYS A 320 28.11 22.56 41.22
C LYS A 320 26.75 23.23 41.32
N SER A 321 26.65 24.42 40.75
CA SER A 321 25.38 25.05 40.44
C SER A 321 24.54 24.08 39.61
N VAL A 322 23.54 23.47 40.26
CA VAL A 322 22.43 22.80 39.59
C VAL A 322 21.72 23.89 38.81
N HIS A 323 21.88 23.91 37.48
CA HIS A 323 20.86 24.51 36.64
C HIS A 323 19.59 23.70 36.91
N GLU A 324 18.64 24.28 37.63
CA GLU A 324 17.28 23.76 37.74
C GLU A 324 16.75 23.60 36.31
N ALA A 325 16.67 22.35 35.84
CA ALA A 325 16.03 22.04 34.58
C ALA A 325 14.56 22.48 34.68
N ASP A 326 14.10 23.26 33.71
CA ASP A 326 12.74 23.80 33.69
C ASP A 326 11.73 22.63 33.80
N PRO A 327 10.73 22.64 34.71
CA PRO A 327 9.81 21.51 34.91
C PRO A 327 9.10 21.05 33.63
N LYS A 328 8.96 21.96 32.66
CA LYS A 328 8.42 21.71 31.32
C LYS A 328 9.33 20.82 30.47
N GLU A 329 10.65 21.03 30.54
CA GLU A 329 11.62 20.23 29.79
C GLU A 329 11.78 18.83 30.38
N VAL A 330 11.65 18.69 31.70
CA VAL A 330 11.65 17.37 32.37
C VAL A 330 10.41 16.57 31.98
N MET A 331 9.22 17.17 32.03
CA MET A 331 7.98 16.53 31.59
C MET A 331 8.00 16.17 30.10
N TYR A 332 8.53 17.05 29.26
CA TYR A 332 8.71 16.79 27.84
C TYR A 332 9.71 15.64 27.61
N ALA A 333 10.84 15.61 28.32
CA ALA A 333 11.85 14.55 28.19
C ALA A 333 11.31 13.17 28.61
N GLU A 334 10.48 13.10 29.66
CA GLU A 334 9.80 11.87 30.05
C GLU A 334 8.79 11.40 28.99
N ARG A 335 7.95 12.31 28.47
CA ARG A 335 6.98 11.98 27.40
C ARG A 335 7.68 11.56 26.11
N LEU A 336 8.79 12.20 25.77
CA LEU A 336 9.60 11.90 24.59
C LEU A 336 10.27 10.53 24.71
N THR A 337 10.77 10.15 25.89
CA THR A 337 11.29 8.80 26.12
C THR A 337 10.20 7.74 25.93
N LYS A 338 8.99 8.00 26.41
CA LYS A 338 7.83 7.10 26.21
C LYS A 338 7.41 7.00 24.75
N ILE A 339 7.29 8.12 24.03
CA ILE A 339 6.98 8.11 22.59
C ILE A 339 8.05 7.35 21.81
N LYS A 340 9.33 7.53 22.14
CA LYS A 340 10.41 6.77 21.49
C LYS A 340 10.30 5.27 21.70
N GLY A 341 9.94 4.83 22.91
CA GLY A 341 9.68 3.42 23.20
C GLY A 341 8.43 2.84 22.51
N ILE A 342 7.49 3.70 22.11
CA ILE A 342 6.31 3.31 21.32
C ILE A 342 6.69 3.27 19.84
N LEU A 343 7.30 4.34 19.30
CA LEU A 343 7.74 4.44 17.90
C LEU A 343 8.83 3.41 17.54
N SER A 344 9.62 2.96 18.52
CA SER A 344 10.53 1.84 18.33
C SER A 344 9.82 0.48 18.26
N GLY A 345 8.51 0.42 18.45
CA GLY A 345 7.71 -0.81 18.45
C GLY A 345 7.91 -1.72 19.67
N GLU A 346 8.95 -1.52 20.48
CA GLU A 346 9.30 -2.37 21.62
C GLU A 346 8.15 -2.52 22.61
N THR A 347 7.47 -1.41 22.92
CA THR A 347 6.34 -1.41 23.86
C THR A 347 5.14 -2.20 23.32
N SER A 348 4.81 -2.02 22.04
CA SER A 348 3.70 -2.73 21.38
C SER A 348 3.95 -4.24 21.33
N ILE A 349 5.19 -4.62 20.98
CA ILE A 349 5.63 -6.01 20.97
C ILE A 349 5.55 -6.62 22.36
N GLN A 350 6.02 -5.93 23.39
CA GLN A 350 5.98 -6.45 24.77
C GLN A 350 4.55 -6.66 25.26
N LEU A 351 3.64 -5.73 24.96
CA LEU A 351 2.21 -5.86 25.31
C LEU A 351 1.57 -7.04 24.58
N THR A 352 1.84 -7.19 23.28
CA THR A 352 1.35 -8.32 22.47
C THR A 352 1.90 -9.65 22.99
N LEU A 353 3.19 -9.70 23.33
CA LEU A 353 3.84 -10.87 23.91
C LEU A 353 3.20 -11.27 25.25
N GLN A 354 2.98 -10.29 26.13
CA GLN A 354 2.33 -10.52 27.42
C GLN A 354 0.89 -11.04 27.24
N PHE A 355 0.15 -10.49 26.28
CA PHE A 355 -1.19 -10.94 25.92
C PHE A 355 -1.17 -12.40 25.44
N LEU A 356 -0.32 -12.72 24.46
CA LEU A 356 -0.21 -14.06 23.88
C LEU A 356 0.26 -15.10 24.90
N PHE A 357 1.21 -14.74 25.78
CA PHE A 357 1.66 -15.61 26.86
C PHE A 357 0.55 -15.90 27.88
N SER A 358 -0.19 -14.86 28.29
CA SER A 358 -1.22 -14.98 29.33
C SER A 358 -2.49 -15.69 28.84
N TYR A 359 -2.87 -15.45 27.58
CA TYR A 359 -4.10 -15.97 26.97
C TYR A 359 -3.83 -17.10 25.96
N ASN A 360 -2.84 -17.94 26.23
CA ASN A 360 -2.56 -19.10 25.42
C ASN A 360 -3.61 -20.21 25.65
N LYS A 361 -4.42 -20.50 24.62
CA LYS A 361 -5.40 -21.58 24.59
C LYS A 361 -5.07 -22.65 23.52
N SER A 362 -3.78 -22.86 23.25
CA SER A 362 -3.32 -23.93 22.36
C SER A 362 -3.59 -25.31 22.96
N ASP A 363 -4.04 -26.25 22.12
CA ASP A 363 -4.29 -27.64 22.53
C ASP A 363 -3.11 -28.54 22.17
N LEU A 364 -2.36 -28.98 23.19
CA LEU A 364 -1.24 -29.89 23.02
C LEU A 364 -1.66 -31.31 22.63
N LEU A 365 -2.94 -31.69 22.81
CA LEU A 365 -3.43 -33.00 22.42
C LEU A 365 -3.38 -33.19 20.89
N ILE A 366 -3.76 -32.15 20.13
CA ILE A 366 -3.70 -32.15 18.66
C ILE A 366 -2.26 -32.43 18.19
N LEU A 367 -1.28 -31.73 18.78
CA LEU A 367 0.14 -31.94 18.45
C LEU A 367 0.62 -33.35 18.80
N LYS A 368 0.13 -33.93 19.90
CA LYS A 368 0.43 -35.32 20.27
C LYS A 368 -0.16 -36.31 19.26
N THR A 369 -1.39 -36.10 18.81
CA THR A 369 -2.05 -36.92 17.79
C THR A 369 -1.29 -36.84 16.46
N ILE A 370 -0.93 -35.63 16.01
CA ILE A 370 -0.12 -35.43 14.80
C ILE A 370 1.23 -36.15 14.94
N LYS A 371 1.92 -36.01 16.07
CA LYS A 371 3.19 -36.70 16.29
C LYS A 371 3.05 -38.23 16.25
N GLN A 372 1.95 -38.77 16.78
CA GLN A 372 1.71 -40.22 16.79
C GLN A 372 1.37 -40.77 15.40
N SER A 373 0.70 -40.00 14.55
CA SER A 373 0.36 -40.40 13.18
C SER A 373 1.53 -40.25 12.20
N VAL A 374 2.54 -39.46 12.54
CA VAL A 374 3.71 -39.20 11.69
C VAL A 374 4.76 -40.30 11.82
N GLU A 375 5.12 -40.92 10.68
CA GLU A 375 6.25 -41.83 10.61
C GLU A 375 7.59 -41.12 10.87
N MET A 376 8.37 -41.65 11.80
CA MET A 376 9.57 -41.02 12.36
C MET A 376 10.74 -40.82 11.37
N ARG A 377 10.69 -41.42 10.17
CA ARG A 377 11.76 -41.33 9.16
C ARG A 377 11.48 -40.34 8.04
N ASN A 378 10.25 -39.82 7.94
CA ASN A 378 9.90 -38.88 6.88
C ASN A 378 10.24 -37.44 7.31
N SER A 379 11.26 -36.86 6.68
CA SER A 379 11.70 -35.49 6.94
C SER A 379 10.59 -34.46 6.69
N ILE A 380 9.70 -34.71 5.72
CA ILE A 380 8.60 -33.80 5.37
C ILE A 380 7.58 -33.73 6.50
N CYS A 381 7.15 -34.89 7.01
CA CYS A 381 6.18 -34.95 8.11
C CYS A 381 6.76 -34.40 9.42
N HIS A 382 8.07 -34.59 9.65
CA HIS A 382 8.77 -33.99 10.77
C HIS A 382 8.75 -32.46 10.69
N SER A 383 9.13 -31.88 9.55
CA SER A 383 9.07 -30.43 9.33
C SER A 383 7.64 -29.89 9.44
N ALA A 384 6.64 -30.61 8.90
CA ALA A 384 5.24 -30.23 9.00
C ALA A 384 4.75 -30.14 10.47
N THR A 385 5.15 -31.11 11.31
CA THR A 385 4.82 -31.10 12.74
C THR A 385 5.47 -29.93 13.47
N ILE A 386 6.73 -29.63 13.14
CA ILE A 386 7.45 -28.47 13.68
C ILE A 386 6.78 -27.16 13.26
N TYR A 387 6.43 -27.01 11.99
CA TYR A 387 5.76 -25.79 11.50
C TYR A 387 4.37 -25.62 12.11
N ALA A 388 3.60 -26.70 12.25
CA ALA A 388 2.31 -26.66 12.95
C ALA A 388 2.49 -26.17 14.40
N ASN A 389 3.45 -26.74 15.13
CA ASN A 389 3.78 -26.30 16.48
C ASN A 389 4.24 -24.83 16.51
N ALA A 390 5.13 -24.43 15.61
CA ALA A 390 5.66 -23.08 15.52
C ALA A 390 4.55 -22.03 15.26
N ILE A 391 3.62 -22.32 14.35
CA ILE A 391 2.49 -21.44 14.03
C ILE A 391 1.48 -21.39 15.17
N MET A 392 1.13 -22.54 15.77
CA MET A 392 0.20 -22.59 16.91
C MET A 392 0.72 -21.83 18.14
N HIS A 393 2.04 -21.81 18.34
CA HIS A 393 2.69 -21.18 19.48
C HIS A 393 3.42 -19.87 19.13
N ALA A 394 3.15 -19.28 17.97
CA ALA A 394 3.83 -18.08 17.50
C ALA A 394 3.70 -16.92 18.50
N GLY A 395 4.83 -16.38 18.95
CA GLY A 395 4.88 -15.28 19.94
C GLY A 395 4.37 -15.63 21.34
N THR A 396 4.13 -16.91 21.65
CA THR A 396 3.67 -17.31 23.00
C THR A 396 4.82 -17.59 23.95
N THR A 397 6.07 -17.73 23.47
CA THR A 397 7.26 -18.15 24.24
C THR A 397 7.18 -19.53 24.91
N VAL A 398 6.08 -20.26 24.73
CA VAL A 398 5.86 -21.59 25.31
C VAL A 398 6.44 -22.65 24.37
N ASP A 399 7.59 -23.22 24.74
CA ASP A 399 8.32 -24.23 23.99
C ASP A 399 8.23 -25.64 24.62
N THR A 400 7.22 -25.88 25.47
CA THR A 400 7.02 -27.14 26.22
C THR A 400 7.01 -28.37 25.32
N PHE A 401 6.32 -28.30 24.18
CA PHE A 401 6.28 -29.39 23.21
C PHE A 401 7.68 -29.78 22.70
N LEU A 402 8.58 -28.82 22.47
CA LEU A 402 9.93 -29.11 21.99
C LEU A 402 10.80 -29.70 23.11
N ARG A 403 10.69 -29.15 24.34
CA ARG A 403 11.43 -29.64 25.52
C ARG A 403 11.06 -31.06 25.91
N ASP A 404 9.77 -31.41 25.84
CA ASP A 404 9.30 -32.76 26.16
C ASP A 404 9.72 -33.80 25.11
N ASN A 405 10.13 -33.35 23.91
CA ASN A 405 10.36 -34.21 22.75
C ASN A 405 11.77 -34.05 22.15
N LEU A 406 12.78 -33.72 22.96
CA LEU A 406 14.17 -33.53 22.50
C LEU A 406 14.74 -34.76 21.79
N ASP A 407 14.44 -35.97 22.27
CA ASP A 407 14.87 -37.23 21.63
C ASP A 407 14.28 -37.42 20.23
N TRP A 408 13.10 -36.88 19.98
CA TRP A 408 12.46 -36.91 18.67
C TRP A 408 13.05 -35.82 17.75
N LEU A 409 13.33 -34.63 18.29
CA LEU A 409 13.93 -33.52 17.56
C LEU A 409 15.40 -33.77 17.16
N SER A 410 16.18 -34.44 18.03
CA SER A 410 17.59 -34.76 17.75
C SER A 410 17.78 -35.70 16.55
N ARG A 411 16.74 -36.46 16.19
CA ARG A 411 16.71 -37.39 15.05
C ARG A 411 16.45 -36.72 13.70
N ALA A 412 16.05 -35.44 13.69
CA ALA A 412 15.97 -34.67 12.46
C ALA A 412 17.33 -34.66 11.74
N THR A 413 17.36 -34.56 10.42
CA THR A 413 18.61 -34.50 9.64
C THR A 413 18.59 -33.34 8.64
N ASN A 414 19.76 -32.77 8.32
CA ASN A 414 19.94 -31.71 7.31
C ASN A 414 18.98 -30.51 7.51
N TRP A 415 18.22 -30.14 6.47
CA TRP A 415 17.27 -29.02 6.47
C TRP A 415 16.10 -29.16 7.46
N ALA A 416 15.78 -30.38 7.90
CA ALA A 416 14.81 -30.56 8.98
C ALA A 416 15.37 -30.06 10.32
N LYS A 417 16.69 -30.20 10.58
CA LYS A 417 17.34 -29.57 11.74
C LYS A 417 17.35 -28.05 11.63
N PHE A 418 17.65 -27.53 10.43
CA PHE A 418 17.58 -26.09 10.18
C PHE A 418 16.18 -25.55 10.51
N SER A 419 15.13 -26.21 10.01
CA SER A 419 13.73 -25.84 10.23
C SER A 419 13.32 -25.98 11.70
N ALA A 420 13.81 -27.00 12.40
CA ALA A 420 13.58 -27.20 13.84
C ALA A 420 14.12 -26.02 14.67
N THR A 421 15.37 -25.62 14.41
CA THR A 421 15.97 -24.49 15.11
C THR A 421 15.33 -23.16 14.69
N ALA A 422 15.00 -22.99 13.41
CA ALA A 422 14.28 -21.82 12.90
C ALA A 422 12.89 -21.66 13.55
N GLY A 423 12.17 -22.77 13.76
CA GLY A 423 10.85 -22.79 14.38
C GLY A 423 10.84 -22.25 15.82
N LEU A 424 11.96 -22.37 16.54
CA LEU A 424 12.11 -21.74 17.86
C LEU A 424 12.03 -20.21 17.76
N GLY A 425 12.53 -19.62 16.67
CA GLY A 425 12.42 -18.19 16.42
C GLY A 425 10.98 -17.71 16.26
N VAL A 426 10.10 -18.53 15.66
CA VAL A 426 8.67 -18.22 15.50
C VAL A 426 7.95 -18.25 16.86
N ILE A 427 8.23 -19.25 17.69
CA ILE A 427 7.64 -19.39 19.04
C ILE A 427 8.04 -18.21 19.93
N HIS A 428 9.29 -17.76 19.82
CA HIS A 428 9.85 -16.65 20.59
C HIS A 428 9.80 -15.31 19.86
N ARG A 429 8.97 -15.17 18.81
CA ARG A 429 8.81 -13.92 18.06
C ARG A 429 8.50 -12.76 19.02
N GLY A 430 9.26 -11.67 18.92
CA GLY A 430 9.08 -10.48 19.74
C GLY A 430 9.75 -10.50 21.12
N HIS A 431 10.43 -11.58 21.50
CA HIS A 431 11.16 -11.63 22.78
C HIS A 431 12.56 -10.98 22.68
N LEU A 432 12.59 -9.65 22.53
CA LEU A 432 13.78 -8.91 22.16
C LEU A 432 14.92 -8.99 23.21
N GLN A 433 14.58 -9.00 24.51
CA GLN A 433 15.58 -8.91 25.59
C GLN A 433 16.34 -10.22 25.83
N GLN A 434 15.66 -11.36 25.77
CA GLN A 434 16.29 -12.67 26.07
C GLN A 434 16.46 -13.56 24.85
N GLY A 435 16.01 -13.13 23.66
CA GLY A 435 16.13 -13.90 22.41
C GLY A 435 17.55 -14.40 22.17
N ARG A 436 18.56 -13.54 22.35
CA ARG A 436 19.98 -13.93 22.23
C ARG A 436 20.41 -14.97 23.26
N SER A 437 20.01 -14.80 24.52
CA SER A 437 20.39 -15.72 25.61
C SER A 437 19.77 -17.11 25.43
N LEU A 438 18.54 -17.17 24.90
CA LEU A 438 17.84 -18.41 24.60
C LEU A 438 18.49 -19.17 23.44
N MET A 439 18.90 -18.44 22.41
CA MET A 439 19.53 -19.02 21.21
C MET A 439 21.01 -19.33 21.41
N ALA A 440 21.65 -18.84 22.47
CA ALA A 440 23.08 -19.02 22.75
C ALA A 440 23.61 -20.46 22.64
N PRO A 441 22.87 -21.52 23.06
CA PRO A 441 23.30 -22.91 22.89
C PRO A 441 23.36 -23.38 21.43
N TYR A 442 22.62 -22.73 20.53
CA TYR A 442 22.51 -23.09 19.12
C TYR A 442 23.29 -22.16 18.18
N LEU A 443 23.79 -21.03 18.70
CA LEU A 443 24.60 -20.10 17.93
C LEU A 443 26.00 -20.66 17.67
N PRO A 444 26.65 -20.25 16.56
CA PRO A 444 28.02 -20.64 16.27
C PRO A 444 28.95 -20.15 17.39
N GLN A 445 29.51 -21.07 18.17
CA GLN A 445 30.53 -20.76 19.16
C GLN A 445 31.88 -20.80 18.44
N GLY A 446 32.63 -19.69 18.47
CA GLY A 446 33.91 -19.52 17.76
C GLY A 446 35.08 -20.39 18.27
N GLY A 447 34.81 -21.61 18.75
CA GLY A 447 35.80 -22.57 19.25
C GLY A 447 35.60 -23.97 18.65
N ALA A 448 36.71 -24.60 18.23
CA ALA A 448 36.80 -25.86 17.49
C ALA A 448 36.36 -27.14 18.27
N GLY A 449 35.41 -27.05 19.21
CA GLY A 449 35.03 -28.19 20.06
C GLY A 449 33.64 -28.20 20.67
N GLY A 450 32.71 -27.31 20.26
CA GLY A 450 31.38 -27.24 20.88
C GLY A 450 30.19 -26.90 19.97
N GLY A 451 30.40 -26.80 18.65
CA GLY A 451 29.35 -26.39 17.71
C GLY A 451 28.38 -27.51 17.36
N GLY A 452 27.09 -27.19 17.29
CA GLY A 452 26.07 -28.09 16.75
C GLY A 452 26.28 -28.37 15.26
N SER A 453 25.37 -29.10 14.61
CA SER A 453 25.46 -29.25 13.15
C SER A 453 25.35 -27.88 12.44
N PRO A 454 26.03 -27.63 11.30
CA PRO A 454 25.95 -26.35 10.58
C PRO A 454 24.53 -25.90 10.22
N TYR A 455 23.62 -26.86 10.01
CA TYR A 455 22.19 -26.61 9.81
C TYR A 455 21.49 -26.02 11.04
N SER A 456 21.87 -26.46 12.24
CA SER A 456 21.35 -25.89 13.48
C SER A 456 21.90 -24.49 13.72
N GLU A 457 23.19 -24.27 13.44
CA GLU A 457 23.82 -22.95 13.60
C GLU A 457 23.25 -21.93 12.61
N GLY A 458 23.10 -22.30 11.33
CA GLY A 458 22.41 -21.48 10.33
C GLY A 458 20.94 -21.24 10.70
N GLY A 459 20.23 -22.27 11.17
CA GLY A 459 18.85 -22.15 11.62
C GLY A 459 18.71 -21.24 12.84
N ALA A 460 19.72 -21.18 13.72
CA ALA A 460 19.74 -20.29 14.88
C ALA A 460 19.91 -18.81 14.48
N LEU A 461 20.74 -18.52 13.47
CA LEU A 461 20.87 -17.17 12.92
C LEU A 461 19.57 -16.71 12.25
N TYR A 462 18.90 -17.61 11.51
CA TYR A 462 17.60 -17.31 10.92
C TYR A 462 16.51 -17.10 11.99
N ALA A 463 16.48 -17.95 13.02
CA ALA A 463 15.58 -17.77 14.18
C ALA A 463 15.80 -16.43 14.88
N LEU A 464 17.05 -15.99 15.04
CA LEU A 464 17.35 -14.69 15.63
C LEU A 464 16.78 -13.54 14.77
N GLY A 465 16.86 -13.64 13.44
CA GLY A 465 16.20 -12.71 12.54
C GLY A 465 14.67 -12.73 12.64
N LEU A 466 14.05 -13.91 12.80
CA LEU A 466 12.60 -14.04 13.00
C LEU A 466 12.13 -13.43 14.34
N ILE A 467 12.93 -13.55 15.41
CA ILE A 467 12.63 -12.92 16.70
C ILE A 467 12.66 -11.40 16.60
N HIS A 468 13.64 -10.88 15.84
CA HIS A 468 13.92 -9.46 15.68
C HIS A 468 13.44 -8.89 14.34
N ALA A 469 12.41 -9.49 13.74
CA ALA A 469 11.84 -9.02 12.48
C ALA A 469 11.39 -7.55 12.64
N ASN A 470 11.78 -6.69 11.69
CA ASN A 470 11.61 -5.23 11.67
C ASN A 470 12.39 -4.46 12.76
N HIS A 471 12.81 -5.11 13.85
CA HIS A 471 13.34 -4.48 15.06
C HIS A 471 14.77 -4.92 15.38
N GLY A 472 15.64 -4.87 14.36
CA GLY A 472 16.96 -5.48 14.39
C GLY A 472 18.12 -4.63 14.92
N GLU A 473 17.94 -3.38 15.37
CA GLU A 473 19.05 -2.45 15.65
C GLU A 473 20.14 -3.03 16.56
N GLY A 474 19.76 -3.78 17.60
CA GLY A 474 20.72 -4.42 18.52
C GLY A 474 21.44 -5.65 17.97
N ILE A 475 20.99 -6.24 16.86
CA ILE A 475 21.45 -7.55 16.35
C ILE A 475 22.02 -7.50 14.93
N LYS A 476 21.68 -6.47 14.15
CA LYS A 476 22.23 -6.26 12.79
C LYS A 476 23.74 -6.44 12.76
N GLN A 477 24.46 -5.80 13.69
CA GLN A 477 25.92 -5.91 13.76
C GLN A 477 26.40 -7.34 14.05
N PHE A 478 25.74 -8.05 14.98
CA PHE A 478 26.11 -9.43 15.30
C PHE A 478 25.88 -10.39 14.13
N LEU A 479 24.76 -10.24 13.41
CA LEU A 479 24.48 -11.04 12.21
C LEU A 479 25.46 -10.72 11.08
N ARG A 480 25.81 -9.44 10.91
CA ARG A 480 26.82 -8.96 9.96
C ARG A 480 28.21 -9.54 10.26
N ASP A 481 28.64 -9.51 11.50
CA ASP A 481 29.92 -10.10 11.93
C ASP A 481 29.93 -11.62 11.72
N SER A 482 28.79 -12.29 12.00
CA SER A 482 28.63 -13.74 11.78
C SER A 482 28.67 -14.11 10.29
N LEU A 483 28.11 -13.26 9.42
CA LEU A 483 28.12 -13.42 7.97
C LEU A 483 29.55 -13.30 7.42
N ARG A 484 30.29 -12.27 7.85
CA ARG A 484 31.69 -12.04 7.44
C ARG A 484 32.65 -13.08 8.00
N GLY A 485 32.37 -13.65 9.17
CA GLY A 485 33.22 -14.61 9.86
C GLY A 485 33.13 -16.05 9.35
N THR A 486 32.18 -16.36 8.45
CA THR A 486 31.86 -17.75 8.08
C THR A 486 31.85 -17.98 6.57
N ASN A 487 32.49 -19.06 6.11
CA ASN A 487 32.50 -19.49 4.70
C ASN A 487 31.61 -20.71 4.41
N VAL A 488 30.81 -21.16 5.39
CA VAL A 488 29.91 -22.31 5.24
C VAL A 488 28.58 -21.84 4.68
N GLU A 489 28.21 -22.35 3.50
CA GLU A 489 27.03 -21.94 2.73
C GLU A 489 25.72 -21.98 3.54
N VAL A 490 25.54 -23.01 4.38
CA VAL A 490 24.32 -23.19 5.20
C VAL A 490 24.20 -22.13 6.31
N ILE A 491 25.33 -21.73 6.88
CA ILE A 491 25.37 -20.70 7.93
C ILE A 491 25.17 -19.33 7.27
N GLN A 492 25.81 -19.09 6.12
CA GLN A 492 25.58 -17.88 5.31
C GLN A 492 24.12 -17.77 4.87
N HIS A 493 23.48 -18.87 4.47
CA HIS A 493 22.05 -18.90 4.12
C HIS A 493 21.17 -18.40 5.28
N GLY A 494 21.37 -18.93 6.49
CA GLY A 494 20.63 -18.50 7.67
C GLY A 494 20.96 -17.07 8.12
N ALA A 495 22.22 -16.66 7.99
CA ALA A 495 22.69 -15.32 8.30
C ALA A 495 22.09 -14.26 7.35
N CYS A 496 22.09 -14.52 6.04
CA CYS A 496 21.47 -13.65 5.04
C CYS A 496 19.97 -13.48 5.30
N LEU A 497 19.22 -14.58 5.43
CA LEU A 497 17.78 -14.49 5.70
C LEU A 497 17.49 -13.79 7.04
N GLY A 498 18.27 -14.08 8.08
CA GLY A 498 18.11 -13.44 9.37
C GLY A 498 18.41 -11.94 9.33
N LEU A 499 19.45 -11.53 8.60
CA LEU A 499 19.85 -10.14 8.41
C LEU A 499 18.81 -9.37 7.59
N GLY A 500 18.29 -9.96 6.51
CA GLY A 500 17.22 -9.38 5.70
C GLY A 500 15.94 -9.13 6.50
N LEU A 501 15.54 -10.06 7.38
CA LEU A 501 14.38 -9.87 8.26
C LEU A 501 14.64 -8.82 9.36
N ALA A 502 15.84 -8.81 9.94
CA ALA A 502 16.22 -7.84 10.96
C ALA A 502 16.36 -6.41 10.40
N ALA A 503 16.68 -6.30 9.10
CA ALA A 503 16.84 -5.04 8.38
C ALA A 503 15.71 -4.78 7.36
N LEU A 504 14.52 -5.36 7.56
CA LEU A 504 13.40 -5.19 6.65
C LEU A 504 13.10 -3.72 6.40
N GLY A 505 13.15 -3.32 5.12
CA GLY A 505 12.78 -1.97 4.68
C GLY A 505 13.63 -0.85 5.25
N THR A 506 14.81 -1.09 5.84
CA THR A 506 15.66 0.01 6.35
C THR A 506 16.52 0.68 5.30
N ALA A 507 16.54 0.15 4.07
CA ALA A 507 17.30 0.71 2.94
C ALA A 507 18.80 0.94 3.24
N ASP A 508 19.42 0.08 4.06
CA ASP A 508 20.82 0.25 4.49
C ASP A 508 21.78 -0.24 3.42
N GLU A 509 22.58 0.68 2.87
CA GLU A 509 23.55 0.44 1.82
C GLU A 509 24.68 -0.49 2.26
N GLU A 510 25.13 -0.40 3.51
CA GLU A 510 26.27 -1.19 3.98
C GLU A 510 25.94 -2.67 4.09
N ILE A 511 24.71 -2.97 4.56
CA ILE A 511 24.19 -4.33 4.66
C ILE A 511 23.96 -4.90 3.25
N TYR A 512 23.51 -4.06 2.31
CA TYR A 512 23.32 -4.46 0.92
C TYR A 512 24.64 -4.93 0.28
N ASP A 513 25.72 -4.18 0.47
CA ASP A 513 27.03 -4.51 -0.10
C ASP A 513 27.64 -5.80 0.50
N ASP A 514 27.43 -6.03 1.80
CA ASP A 514 27.85 -7.29 2.44
C ASP A 514 27.09 -8.50 1.88
N ILE A 515 25.77 -8.39 1.69
CA ILE A 515 24.96 -9.47 1.10
C ILE A 515 25.32 -9.66 -0.38
N LYS A 516 25.56 -8.57 -1.12
CA LYS A 516 26.02 -8.59 -2.52
C LYS A 516 27.35 -9.34 -2.67
N THR A 517 28.27 -9.17 -1.71
CA THR A 517 29.53 -9.93 -1.69
C THR A 517 29.28 -11.44 -1.58
N VAL A 518 28.30 -11.87 -0.76
CA VAL A 518 27.90 -13.28 -0.64
C VAL A 518 27.23 -13.77 -1.90
N LEU A 519 26.39 -12.95 -2.54
CA LEU A 519 25.76 -13.30 -3.82
C LEU A 519 26.82 -13.61 -4.90
N TYR A 520 27.87 -12.77 -5.01
CA TYR A 520 28.95 -12.97 -5.99
C TYR A 520 29.88 -14.14 -5.69
N THR A 521 29.75 -14.81 -4.54
CA THR A 521 30.42 -16.11 -4.34
C THR A 521 29.82 -17.22 -5.21
N ASP A 522 28.67 -16.96 -5.85
CA ASP A 522 27.95 -17.85 -6.77
C ASP A 522 27.63 -19.24 -6.17
N SER A 523 27.45 -19.30 -4.84
CA SER A 523 26.95 -20.49 -4.16
C SER A 523 25.44 -20.61 -4.31
N ALA A 524 24.96 -21.74 -4.85
CA ALA A 524 23.54 -21.95 -5.11
C ALA A 524 22.63 -21.86 -3.85
N VAL A 525 23.14 -22.21 -2.66
CA VAL A 525 22.35 -22.20 -1.41
C VAL A 525 22.38 -20.84 -0.73
N ALA A 526 23.57 -20.24 -0.60
CA ALA A 526 23.72 -18.93 0.02
C ALA A 526 23.17 -17.81 -0.89
N GLY A 527 23.31 -17.94 -2.21
CA GLY A 527 22.83 -16.96 -3.19
C GLY A 527 21.31 -16.83 -3.25
N GLU A 528 20.54 -17.90 -3.04
CA GLU A 528 19.08 -17.83 -2.94
C GLU A 528 18.64 -16.96 -1.75
N ALA A 529 19.26 -17.19 -0.58
CA ALA A 529 19.01 -16.39 0.61
C ALA A 529 19.48 -14.93 0.46
N ALA A 530 20.62 -14.72 -0.20
CA ALA A 530 21.15 -13.40 -0.48
C ALA A 530 20.19 -12.60 -1.36
N GLY A 531 19.70 -13.18 -2.46
CA GLY A 531 18.73 -12.51 -3.35
C GLY A 531 17.43 -12.10 -2.63
N ILE A 532 16.87 -12.99 -1.81
CA ILE A 532 15.68 -12.69 -0.99
C ILE A 532 15.99 -11.59 0.03
N SER A 533 17.12 -11.70 0.73
CA SER A 533 17.54 -10.72 1.75
C SER A 533 17.77 -9.33 1.17
N MET A 534 18.34 -9.22 -0.03
CA MET A 534 18.50 -7.94 -0.73
C MET A 534 17.14 -7.30 -1.02
N GLY A 535 16.16 -8.11 -1.46
CA GLY A 535 14.79 -7.65 -1.64
C GLY A 535 14.11 -7.21 -0.34
N LEU A 536 14.25 -7.98 0.74
CA LEU A 536 13.71 -7.66 2.07
C LEU A 536 14.29 -6.34 2.63
N LEU A 537 15.58 -6.11 2.44
CA LEU A 537 16.25 -4.87 2.85
C LEU A 537 15.75 -3.64 2.06
N MET A 538 15.49 -3.83 0.77
CA MET A 538 15.09 -2.79 -0.19
C MET A 538 13.58 -2.75 -0.48
N VAL A 539 12.75 -3.30 0.42
CA VAL A 539 11.29 -3.38 0.20
C VAL A 539 10.73 -1.99 -0.09
N GLY A 540 10.04 -1.88 -1.23
CA GLY A 540 9.30 -0.68 -1.59
C GLY A 540 10.16 0.56 -1.81
N THR A 541 11.47 0.46 -2.12
CA THR A 541 12.29 1.64 -2.47
C THR A 541 12.31 1.93 -3.97
N ALA A 542 11.97 0.95 -4.83
CA ALA A 542 12.11 1.04 -6.29
C ALA A 542 13.49 1.56 -6.77
N SER A 543 14.56 1.22 -6.05
CA SER A 543 15.92 1.68 -6.37
C SER A 543 16.44 1.07 -7.68
N GLU A 544 17.34 1.79 -8.37
CA GLU A 544 18.08 1.31 -9.56
C GLU A 544 18.86 0.02 -9.30
N LYS A 545 19.12 -0.30 -8.03
CA LYS A 545 19.69 -1.58 -7.57
C LYS A 545 18.90 -2.80 -8.03
N ALA A 546 17.59 -2.68 -8.25
CA ALA A 546 16.78 -3.75 -8.80
C ALA A 546 17.26 -4.15 -10.22
N SER A 547 17.71 -3.18 -11.01
CA SER A 547 18.29 -3.42 -12.34
C SER A 547 19.63 -4.15 -12.25
N GLU A 548 20.46 -3.86 -11.24
CA GLU A 548 21.69 -4.61 -10.99
C GLU A 548 21.39 -6.08 -10.63
N MET A 549 20.38 -6.32 -9.78
CA MET A 549 19.95 -7.68 -9.43
C MET A 549 19.45 -8.44 -10.66
N LEU A 550 18.71 -7.77 -11.55
CA LEU A 550 18.23 -8.34 -12.80
C LEU A 550 19.39 -8.66 -13.77
N ALA A 551 20.38 -7.78 -13.88
CA ALA A 551 21.57 -8.03 -14.68
C ALA A 551 22.33 -9.28 -14.20
N TYR A 552 22.53 -9.42 -12.89
CA TYR A 552 23.21 -10.60 -12.34
C TYR A 552 22.38 -11.89 -12.49
N ALA A 553 21.04 -11.79 -12.44
CA ALA A 553 20.16 -12.94 -12.69
C ALA A 553 20.33 -13.51 -14.11
N HIS A 554 20.72 -12.69 -15.10
CA HIS A 554 21.04 -13.17 -16.45
C HIS A 554 22.44 -13.80 -16.58
N GLU A 555 23.36 -13.47 -15.68
CA GLU A 555 24.75 -13.96 -15.73
C GLU A 555 24.91 -15.33 -15.05
N THR A 556 24.22 -15.55 -13.94
CA THR A 556 24.32 -16.81 -13.18
C THR A 556 23.61 -17.97 -13.89
N GLN A 557 24.15 -19.18 -13.71
CA GLN A 557 23.55 -20.41 -14.22
C GLN A 557 22.72 -21.14 -13.14
N HIS A 558 22.74 -20.66 -11.90
CA HIS A 558 22.09 -21.32 -10.78
C HIS A 558 20.63 -20.90 -10.63
N GLU A 559 19.70 -21.78 -11.02
CA GLU A 559 18.24 -21.54 -10.93
C GLU A 559 17.76 -21.04 -9.55
N LYS A 560 18.40 -21.51 -8.46
CA LYS A 560 18.08 -21.06 -7.09
C LYS A 560 18.40 -19.59 -6.86
N ILE A 561 19.52 -19.12 -7.40
CA ILE A 561 19.94 -17.72 -7.32
C ILE A 561 18.98 -16.88 -8.15
N ILE A 562 18.68 -17.29 -9.40
CA ILE A 562 17.71 -16.61 -10.27
C ILE A 562 16.36 -16.50 -9.56
N ARG A 563 15.87 -17.57 -8.92
CA ARG A 563 14.60 -17.56 -8.17
C ARG A 563 14.63 -16.62 -6.97
N GLY A 564 15.72 -16.62 -6.20
CA GLY A 564 15.90 -15.73 -5.05
C GLY A 564 15.94 -14.26 -5.47
N LEU A 565 16.64 -13.94 -6.56
CA LEU A 565 16.70 -12.60 -7.15
C LEU A 565 15.36 -12.18 -7.74
N ALA A 566 14.67 -13.07 -8.46
CA ALA A 566 13.36 -12.81 -9.04
C ALA A 566 12.33 -12.40 -7.97
N LEU A 567 12.32 -13.08 -6.82
CA LEU A 567 11.49 -12.68 -5.68
C LEU A 567 12.02 -11.42 -4.99
N GLY A 568 13.34 -11.28 -4.88
CA GLY A 568 13.98 -10.09 -4.31
C GLY A 568 13.61 -8.81 -5.07
N ILE A 569 13.65 -8.86 -6.40
CA ILE A 569 13.22 -7.77 -7.31
C ILE A 569 11.72 -7.50 -7.14
N ALA A 570 10.89 -8.55 -7.01
CA ALA A 570 9.46 -8.36 -6.76
C ALA A 570 9.18 -7.62 -5.43
N LEU A 571 10.01 -7.81 -4.41
CA LEU A 571 9.89 -7.12 -3.13
C LEU A 571 10.32 -5.64 -3.20
N THR A 572 11.27 -5.27 -4.06
CA THR A 572 11.71 -3.87 -4.19
C THR A 572 10.62 -2.95 -4.77
N VAL A 573 9.72 -3.51 -5.60
CA VAL A 573 8.59 -2.79 -6.21
C VAL A 573 7.32 -2.77 -5.37
N TYR A 574 7.37 -3.22 -4.12
CA TYR A 574 6.21 -3.29 -3.23
C TYR A 574 5.50 -1.94 -3.08
N GLY A 575 4.23 -1.86 -3.50
CA GLY A 575 3.39 -0.65 -3.39
C GLY A 575 3.78 0.51 -4.30
N ARG A 576 4.57 0.26 -5.36
CA ARG A 576 5.07 1.30 -6.27
C ARG A 576 4.18 1.55 -7.49
N GLU A 577 3.15 0.73 -7.69
CA GLU A 577 2.15 0.86 -8.77
C GLU A 577 2.81 1.11 -10.15
N GLU A 578 2.47 2.20 -10.83
CA GLU A 578 2.92 2.52 -12.21
C GLU A 578 4.44 2.70 -12.34
N GLU A 579 5.16 3.11 -11.29
CA GLU A 579 6.63 3.26 -11.31
C GLU A 579 7.33 1.93 -11.63
N ALA A 580 6.69 0.81 -11.29
CA ALA A 580 7.23 -0.53 -11.48
C ALA A 580 6.93 -1.12 -12.87
N ASP A 581 6.04 -0.51 -13.67
CA ASP A 581 5.55 -1.09 -14.94
C ASP A 581 6.69 -1.40 -15.91
N THR A 582 7.70 -0.53 -15.98
CA THR A 582 8.86 -0.72 -16.87
C THR A 582 9.64 -1.99 -16.53
N LEU A 583 9.90 -2.24 -15.24
CA LEU A 583 10.61 -3.41 -14.75
C LEU A 583 9.75 -4.68 -14.89
N ILE A 584 8.45 -4.57 -14.62
CA ILE A 584 7.49 -5.67 -14.80
C ILE A 584 7.44 -6.08 -16.28
N GLU A 585 7.38 -5.13 -17.22
CA GLU A 585 7.40 -5.44 -18.65
C GLU A 585 8.69 -6.13 -19.09
N GLN A 586 9.84 -5.74 -18.52
CA GLN A 586 11.12 -6.41 -18.78
C GLN A 586 11.08 -7.86 -18.29
N MET A 587 10.71 -8.09 -17.03
CA MET A 587 10.68 -9.44 -16.43
C MET A 587 9.65 -10.36 -17.10
N THR A 588 8.49 -9.83 -17.50
CA THR A 588 7.40 -10.64 -18.08
C THR A 588 7.61 -11.01 -19.54
N ARG A 589 8.42 -10.25 -20.28
CA ARG A 589 8.81 -10.57 -21.67
C ARG A 589 10.06 -11.44 -21.75
N ASP A 590 10.65 -11.78 -20.61
CA ASP A 590 11.88 -12.56 -20.57
C ASP A 590 11.71 -13.98 -21.11
N GLN A 591 12.78 -14.54 -21.67
CA GLN A 591 12.82 -15.92 -22.15
C GLN A 591 12.84 -16.91 -20.98
N ASP A 592 13.49 -16.57 -19.86
CA ASP A 592 13.57 -17.43 -18.69
C ASP A 592 12.22 -17.48 -17.94
N PRO A 593 11.60 -18.67 -17.79
CA PRO A 593 10.39 -18.83 -17.00
C PRO A 593 10.52 -18.39 -15.53
N ILE A 594 11.70 -18.46 -14.92
CA ILE A 594 11.91 -18.07 -13.51
C ILE A 594 11.83 -16.55 -13.34
N LEU A 595 12.33 -15.80 -14.34
CA LEU A 595 12.20 -14.34 -14.35
C LEU A 595 10.76 -13.91 -14.63
N ARG A 596 10.05 -14.58 -15.55
CA ARG A 596 8.61 -14.36 -15.74
C ARG A 596 7.81 -14.68 -14.48
N TYR A 597 8.18 -15.72 -13.74
CA TYR A 597 7.62 -16.06 -12.43
C TYR A 597 7.82 -14.91 -11.43
N GLY A 598 9.02 -14.32 -11.34
CA GLY A 598 9.28 -13.11 -10.55
C GLY A 598 8.44 -11.92 -11.01
N GLY A 599 8.27 -11.75 -12.32
CA GLY A 599 7.44 -10.70 -12.91
C GLY A 599 5.97 -10.76 -12.47
N MET A 600 5.41 -11.97 -12.28
CA MET A 600 4.06 -12.14 -11.74
C MET A 600 3.96 -11.68 -10.27
N TYR A 601 4.96 -11.99 -9.44
CA TYR A 601 5.01 -11.45 -8.07
C TYR A 601 5.26 -9.94 -8.03
N ALA A 602 6.12 -9.42 -8.91
CA ALA A 602 6.38 -8.00 -9.02
C ALA A 602 5.09 -7.23 -9.36
N LEU A 603 4.32 -7.73 -10.32
CA LEU A 603 3.00 -7.19 -10.65
C LEU A 603 2.03 -7.26 -9.46
N ALA A 604 2.00 -8.40 -8.75
CA ALA A 604 1.14 -8.60 -7.59
C ALA A 604 1.46 -7.64 -6.42
N LEU A 605 2.75 -7.47 -6.13
CA LEU A 605 3.24 -6.66 -5.00
C LEU A 605 3.21 -5.16 -5.31
N ALA A 606 3.42 -4.77 -6.58
CA ALA A 606 3.28 -3.39 -7.03
C ALA A 606 1.83 -2.90 -6.94
N TYR A 607 0.86 -3.73 -7.34
CA TYR A 607 -0.57 -3.40 -7.38
C TYR A 607 -1.38 -3.99 -6.21
N ARG A 608 -0.74 -4.26 -5.07
CA ARG A 608 -1.39 -4.92 -3.94
C ARG A 608 -2.63 -4.12 -3.47
N GLY A 609 -3.78 -4.77 -3.33
CA GLY A 609 -5.01 -4.15 -2.81
C GLY A 609 -5.59 -3.00 -3.64
N THR A 610 -5.10 -2.77 -4.86
CA THR A 610 -5.60 -1.70 -5.74
C THR A 610 -6.79 -2.13 -6.59
N ALA A 611 -7.06 -3.44 -6.72
CA ALA A 611 -8.07 -4.01 -7.62
C ALA A 611 -7.98 -3.48 -9.08
N ASN A 612 -6.78 -3.12 -9.54
CA ASN A 612 -6.61 -2.51 -10.86
C ASN A 612 -6.93 -3.50 -12.00
N ASN A 613 -7.87 -3.13 -12.86
CA ASN A 613 -8.27 -3.88 -14.05
C ASN A 613 -7.12 -4.18 -15.02
N LYS A 614 -6.12 -3.29 -15.16
CA LYS A 614 -4.95 -3.53 -16.03
C LYS A 614 -4.14 -4.72 -15.52
N ALA A 615 -3.82 -4.72 -14.22
CA ALA A 615 -3.07 -5.79 -13.58
C ALA A 615 -3.84 -7.12 -13.61
N ILE A 616 -5.14 -7.11 -13.30
CA ILE A 616 -6.00 -8.30 -13.34
C ILE A 616 -6.04 -8.90 -14.74
N ARG A 617 -6.25 -8.09 -15.78
CA ARG A 617 -6.26 -8.58 -17.18
C ARG A 617 -4.93 -9.19 -17.59
N GLN A 618 -3.82 -8.57 -17.18
CA GLN A 618 -2.48 -9.07 -17.48
C GLN A 618 -2.22 -10.41 -16.77
N LEU A 619 -2.54 -10.52 -15.48
CA LEU A 619 -2.42 -11.77 -14.71
C LEU A 619 -3.29 -12.90 -15.32
N LEU A 620 -4.54 -12.60 -15.67
CA LEU A 620 -5.43 -13.57 -16.32
C LEU A 620 -4.91 -13.99 -17.71
N HIS A 621 -4.30 -13.07 -18.45
CA HIS A 621 -3.66 -13.41 -19.72
C HIS A 621 -2.53 -14.42 -19.52
N PHE A 622 -1.57 -14.15 -18.62
CA PHE A 622 -0.45 -15.05 -18.34
C PHE A 622 -0.89 -16.39 -17.73
N ALA A 623 -1.98 -16.41 -16.94
CA ALA A 623 -2.54 -17.64 -16.39
C ALA A 623 -2.99 -18.65 -17.48
N VAL A 624 -3.35 -18.16 -18.68
CA VAL A 624 -3.82 -18.98 -19.80
C VAL A 624 -2.74 -19.13 -20.89
N SER A 625 -2.03 -18.06 -21.22
CA SER A 625 -1.15 -17.99 -22.42
C SER A 625 0.26 -18.50 -22.21
N ASP A 626 0.83 -18.40 -20.99
CA ASP A 626 2.23 -18.83 -20.75
C ASP A 626 2.35 -20.35 -20.93
N VAL A 627 3.55 -20.85 -21.23
CA VAL A 627 3.80 -22.29 -21.39
C VAL A 627 4.20 -22.94 -20.06
N SER A 628 4.78 -22.17 -19.13
CA SER A 628 5.26 -22.67 -17.84
C SER A 628 4.14 -22.76 -16.80
N ASP A 629 3.99 -23.95 -16.22
CA ASP A 629 3.02 -24.20 -15.15
C ASP A 629 3.30 -23.40 -13.87
N ASP A 630 4.57 -23.10 -13.58
CA ASP A 630 4.96 -22.29 -12.41
C ASP A 630 4.55 -20.82 -12.57
N VAL A 631 4.69 -20.28 -13.79
CA VAL A 631 4.24 -18.91 -14.10
C VAL A 631 2.71 -18.86 -14.04
N ARG A 632 2.01 -19.84 -14.63
CA ARG A 632 0.54 -19.92 -14.58
C ARG A 632 0.01 -19.98 -13.15
N ARG A 633 0.57 -20.87 -12.32
CA ARG A 633 0.23 -20.98 -10.89
C ARG A 633 0.36 -19.65 -10.17
N THR A 634 1.48 -18.97 -10.42
CA THR A 634 1.82 -17.70 -9.76
C THR A 634 0.93 -16.57 -10.24
N ALA A 635 0.61 -16.51 -11.53
CA ALA A 635 -0.28 -15.51 -12.09
C ALA A 635 -1.68 -15.58 -11.45
N VAL A 636 -2.20 -16.79 -11.21
CA VAL A 636 -3.48 -16.96 -10.51
C VAL A 636 -3.35 -16.61 -9.02
N LEU A 637 -2.30 -17.08 -8.34
CA LEU A 637 -2.05 -16.75 -6.93
C LEU A 637 -1.94 -15.23 -6.72
N ALA A 638 -1.27 -14.52 -7.64
CA ALA A 638 -1.09 -13.08 -7.64
C ALA A 638 -2.40 -12.29 -7.66
N LEU A 639 -3.49 -12.85 -8.22
CA LEU A 639 -4.82 -12.22 -8.16
C LEU A 639 -5.26 -12.00 -6.71
N GLY A 640 -4.91 -12.91 -5.80
CA GLY A 640 -5.23 -12.77 -4.38
C GLY A 640 -4.58 -11.54 -3.74
N PHE A 641 -3.34 -11.20 -4.12
CA PHE A 641 -2.66 -10.00 -3.62
C PHE A 641 -3.21 -8.70 -4.23
N VAL A 642 -3.71 -8.72 -5.47
CA VAL A 642 -4.30 -7.53 -6.09
C VAL A 642 -5.71 -7.26 -5.55
N LEU A 643 -6.47 -8.32 -5.23
CA LEU A 643 -7.90 -8.26 -4.87
C LEU A 643 -8.20 -8.38 -3.37
N TYR A 644 -7.21 -8.42 -2.46
CA TYR A 644 -7.51 -8.59 -1.03
C TYR A 644 -8.34 -7.44 -0.41
N SER A 645 -8.34 -6.25 -1.03
CA SER A 645 -9.19 -5.13 -0.61
C SER A 645 -10.68 -5.37 -0.91
N GLU A 646 -11.00 -6.20 -1.91
CA GLU A 646 -12.36 -6.55 -2.33
C GLU A 646 -12.53 -8.08 -2.35
N PRO A 647 -12.57 -8.72 -1.16
CA PRO A 647 -12.56 -10.18 -1.04
C PRO A 647 -13.76 -10.86 -1.71
N GLU A 648 -14.92 -10.17 -1.81
CA GLU A 648 -16.14 -10.68 -2.44
C GLU A 648 -16.00 -10.94 -3.94
N GLN A 649 -15.11 -10.22 -4.64
CA GLN A 649 -14.94 -10.38 -6.09
C GLN A 649 -14.05 -11.57 -6.44
N THR A 650 -13.13 -11.96 -5.55
CA THR A 650 -12.12 -12.97 -5.86
C THR A 650 -12.73 -14.34 -6.20
N PRO A 651 -13.67 -14.90 -5.40
CA PRO A 651 -14.28 -16.19 -5.72
C PRO A 651 -14.96 -16.20 -7.10
N ARG A 652 -15.61 -15.09 -7.48
CA ARG A 652 -16.31 -14.96 -8.76
C ARG A 652 -15.36 -15.00 -9.96
N ILE A 653 -14.24 -14.28 -9.87
CA ILE A 653 -13.21 -14.24 -10.93
C ILE A 653 -12.52 -15.60 -11.06
N VAL A 654 -12.22 -16.23 -9.92
CA VAL A 654 -11.41 -17.46 -9.86
C VAL A 654 -12.25 -18.73 -10.05
N SER A 655 -13.58 -18.66 -9.95
CA SER A 655 -14.48 -19.83 -10.07
C SER A 655 -14.20 -20.67 -11.32
N LEU A 656 -14.08 -20.04 -12.49
CA LEU A 656 -13.80 -20.75 -13.74
C LEU A 656 -12.38 -21.36 -13.78
N LEU A 657 -11.41 -20.69 -13.15
CA LEU A 657 -10.02 -21.16 -13.08
C LEU A 657 -9.88 -22.37 -12.14
N SER A 658 -10.72 -22.45 -11.11
CA SER A 658 -10.76 -23.58 -10.18
C SER A 658 -11.19 -24.90 -10.83
N GLU A 659 -11.95 -24.82 -11.94
CA GLU A 659 -12.41 -25.99 -12.71
C GLU A 659 -11.47 -26.35 -13.87
N SER A 660 -10.33 -25.66 -13.98
CA SER A 660 -9.39 -25.89 -15.06
C SER A 660 -8.78 -27.29 -15.02
N TYR A 661 -8.48 -27.85 -16.19
CA TYR A 661 -7.82 -29.15 -16.31
C TYR A 661 -6.41 -29.16 -15.69
N ASN A 662 -5.71 -28.01 -15.71
CA ASN A 662 -4.36 -27.90 -15.20
C ASN A 662 -4.34 -27.79 -13.66
N PRO A 663 -3.71 -28.75 -12.94
CA PRO A 663 -3.69 -28.74 -11.47
C PRO A 663 -2.92 -27.55 -10.88
N HIS A 664 -1.94 -26.99 -11.58
CA HIS A 664 -1.20 -25.81 -11.13
C HIS A 664 -2.08 -24.56 -11.06
N VAL A 665 -2.99 -24.41 -12.02
CA VAL A 665 -3.99 -23.33 -12.04
C VAL A 665 -5.02 -23.52 -10.93
N ARG A 666 -5.51 -24.76 -10.72
CA ARG A 666 -6.42 -25.07 -9.60
C ARG A 666 -5.79 -24.80 -8.22
N TYR A 667 -4.52 -25.15 -8.04
CA TYR A 667 -3.78 -24.81 -6.83
C TYR A 667 -3.62 -23.29 -6.64
N GLY A 668 -3.26 -22.57 -7.71
CA GLY A 668 -3.17 -21.11 -7.68
C GLY A 668 -4.50 -20.46 -7.34
N ALA A 669 -5.60 -20.98 -7.88
CA ALA A 669 -6.97 -20.56 -7.60
C ALA A 669 -7.34 -20.73 -6.13
N ALA A 670 -7.04 -21.90 -5.55
CA ALA A 670 -7.27 -22.16 -4.13
C ALA A 670 -6.52 -21.15 -3.24
N LEU A 671 -5.23 -20.93 -3.49
CA LEU A 671 -4.43 -19.99 -2.70
C LEU A 671 -4.83 -18.53 -2.92
N ALA A 672 -5.24 -18.13 -4.12
CA ALA A 672 -5.71 -16.77 -4.38
C ALA A 672 -6.92 -16.42 -3.51
N VAL A 673 -7.88 -17.34 -3.40
CA VAL A 673 -9.05 -17.22 -2.51
C VAL A 673 -8.62 -17.24 -1.05
N GLY A 674 -7.67 -18.09 -0.68
CA GLY A 674 -7.13 -18.15 0.68
C GLY A 674 -6.47 -16.83 1.12
N ILE A 675 -5.71 -16.19 0.23
CA ILE A 675 -5.01 -14.94 0.50
C ILE A 675 -5.99 -13.76 0.55
N SER A 676 -6.91 -13.63 -0.41
CA SER A 676 -7.82 -12.48 -0.45
C SER A 676 -8.90 -12.55 0.61
N CYS A 677 -9.42 -13.74 0.91
CA CYS A 677 -10.53 -13.93 1.86
C CYS A 677 -10.06 -14.31 3.28
N ALA A 678 -8.79 -14.10 3.61
CA ALA A 678 -8.22 -14.45 4.92
C ALA A 678 -8.96 -13.73 6.06
N GLY A 679 -9.43 -14.48 7.07
CA GLY A 679 -10.13 -13.93 8.25
C GLY A 679 -11.55 -13.39 8.00
N THR A 680 -12.07 -13.47 6.77
CA THR A 680 -13.42 -12.96 6.43
C THR A 680 -14.54 -13.96 6.72
N GLY A 681 -14.25 -15.27 6.70
CA GLY A 681 -15.27 -16.31 6.85
C GLY A 681 -16.31 -16.38 5.72
N LEU A 682 -16.00 -15.87 4.52
CA LEU A 682 -16.93 -15.82 3.40
C LEU A 682 -17.45 -17.21 2.99
N SER A 683 -18.78 -17.36 2.96
CA SER A 683 -19.42 -18.64 2.60
C SER A 683 -19.17 -19.05 1.16
N GLU A 684 -19.11 -18.08 0.23
CA GLU A 684 -18.83 -18.31 -1.19
C GLU A 684 -17.41 -18.89 -1.38
N ALA A 685 -16.41 -18.32 -0.70
CA ALA A 685 -15.04 -18.82 -0.70
C ALA A 685 -14.95 -20.27 -0.19
N ILE A 686 -15.63 -20.58 0.92
CA ILE A 686 -15.67 -21.95 1.48
C ILE A 686 -16.31 -22.92 0.50
N SER A 687 -17.41 -22.53 -0.15
CA SER A 687 -18.12 -23.37 -1.11
C SER A 687 -17.28 -23.71 -2.35
N LEU A 688 -16.41 -22.78 -2.75
CA LEU A 688 -15.48 -22.97 -3.86
C LEU A 688 -14.29 -23.88 -3.47
N LEU A 689 -13.78 -23.75 -2.25
CA LEU A 689 -12.63 -24.52 -1.77
C LEU A 689 -12.98 -25.97 -1.38
N GLU A 690 -14.22 -26.24 -0.97
CA GLU A 690 -14.63 -27.57 -0.49
C GLU A 690 -14.46 -28.69 -1.54
N PRO A 691 -14.90 -28.55 -2.80
CA PRO A 691 -14.61 -29.52 -3.85
C PRO A 691 -13.11 -29.77 -4.06
N LEU A 692 -12.29 -28.72 -3.97
CA LEU A 692 -10.84 -28.80 -4.18
C LEU A 692 -10.11 -29.59 -3.09
N THR A 693 -10.70 -29.73 -1.89
CA THR A 693 -10.14 -30.61 -0.85
C THR A 693 -10.22 -32.10 -1.22
N SER A 694 -11.12 -32.44 -2.15
CA SER A 694 -11.31 -33.79 -2.69
C SER A 694 -10.71 -33.98 -4.09
N ASP A 695 -9.88 -33.05 -4.56
CA ASP A 695 -9.25 -33.11 -5.87
C ASP A 695 -8.39 -34.37 -6.04
N VAL A 696 -8.27 -34.85 -7.28
CA VAL A 696 -7.47 -36.04 -7.62
C VAL A 696 -5.98 -35.81 -7.32
N VAL A 697 -5.49 -34.57 -7.41
CA VAL A 697 -4.08 -34.21 -7.27
C VAL A 697 -3.71 -33.75 -5.86
N ASP A 698 -2.67 -34.36 -5.29
CA ASP A 698 -2.27 -34.21 -3.89
C ASP A 698 -1.96 -32.76 -3.48
N PHE A 699 -1.16 -32.04 -4.28
CA PHE A 699 -0.77 -30.67 -3.93
C PHE A 699 -1.95 -29.69 -4.05
N VAL A 700 -2.93 -29.95 -4.91
CA VAL A 700 -4.17 -29.15 -5.00
C VAL A 700 -4.97 -29.30 -3.72
N ARG A 701 -5.11 -30.53 -3.21
CA ARG A 701 -5.74 -30.78 -1.90
C ARG A 701 -4.99 -30.06 -0.77
N GLN A 702 -3.65 -30.09 -0.78
CA GLN A 702 -2.84 -29.37 0.18
C GLN A 702 -3.10 -27.85 0.14
N GLY A 703 -3.11 -27.25 -1.05
CA GLY A 703 -3.40 -25.83 -1.24
C GLY A 703 -4.80 -25.44 -0.78
N ALA A 704 -5.80 -26.28 -1.07
CA ALA A 704 -7.17 -26.08 -0.62
C ALA A 704 -7.32 -26.12 0.91
N LEU A 705 -6.61 -27.04 1.59
CA LEU A 705 -6.61 -27.12 3.05
C LEU A 705 -5.93 -25.90 3.69
N ILE A 706 -4.80 -25.44 3.14
CA ILE A 706 -4.11 -24.23 3.60
C ILE A 706 -5.01 -23.00 3.40
N ALA A 707 -5.58 -22.84 2.20
CA ALA A 707 -6.48 -21.73 1.89
C ALA A 707 -7.71 -21.71 2.80
N MET A 708 -8.31 -22.89 3.06
CA MET A 708 -9.43 -23.00 3.99
C MET A 708 -9.04 -22.56 5.40
N ALA A 709 -7.86 -22.98 5.88
CA ALA A 709 -7.37 -22.54 7.19
C ALA A 709 -7.18 -21.02 7.24
N MET A 710 -6.70 -20.39 6.16
CA MET A 710 -6.56 -18.93 6.07
C MET A 710 -7.91 -18.20 6.14
N VAL A 711 -8.92 -18.69 5.40
CA VAL A 711 -10.28 -18.09 5.40
C VAL A 711 -10.95 -18.21 6.76
N MET A 712 -10.72 -19.32 7.47
CA MET A 712 -11.37 -19.64 8.76
C MET A 712 -10.56 -19.18 9.99
N VAL A 713 -9.44 -18.48 9.84
CA VAL A 713 -8.65 -17.97 10.98
C VAL A 713 -9.55 -17.17 11.93
N GLN A 714 -9.47 -17.48 13.22
CA GLN A 714 -10.25 -16.87 14.33
C GLN A 714 -11.77 -17.04 14.28
N THR A 715 -12.32 -17.78 13.31
CA THR A 715 -13.74 -18.15 13.31
C THR A 715 -14.01 -19.23 14.37
N ASN A 716 -15.14 -19.11 15.06
CA ASN A 716 -15.56 -20.04 16.11
C ASN A 716 -16.83 -20.80 15.72
N GLU A 717 -17.14 -21.85 16.47
CA GLU A 717 -18.32 -22.71 16.26
C GLU A 717 -19.65 -21.93 16.28
N ALA A 718 -19.73 -20.84 17.06
CA ALA A 718 -20.93 -20.00 17.12
C ALA A 718 -21.12 -19.14 15.85
N SER A 719 -20.03 -18.81 15.16
CA SER A 719 -20.05 -18.03 13.92
C SER A 719 -20.32 -18.88 12.68
N ASP A 720 -19.78 -20.11 12.60
CA ASP A 720 -20.07 -21.04 11.50
C ASP A 720 -20.02 -22.50 11.97
N SER A 721 -21.15 -23.21 11.81
CA SER A 721 -21.30 -24.64 12.10
C SER A 721 -20.38 -25.57 11.29
N ARG A 722 -19.75 -25.09 10.21
CA ARG A 722 -18.78 -25.86 9.43
C ARG A 722 -17.41 -25.99 10.12
N ALA A 723 -17.16 -25.19 11.16
CA ALA A 723 -15.95 -25.29 11.98
C ALA A 723 -15.88 -26.60 12.78
N THR A 724 -17.02 -27.22 13.12
CA THR A 724 -17.11 -28.46 13.91
C THR A 724 -16.81 -29.72 13.09
N ILE A 725 -17.31 -29.82 11.86
CA ILE A 725 -17.20 -31.03 11.01
C ILE A 725 -15.74 -31.45 10.77
N ARG A 726 -14.79 -30.53 10.93
CA ARG A 726 -13.37 -30.76 10.60
C ARG A 726 -12.45 -30.93 11.81
N LYS A 727 -12.90 -30.63 13.03
CA LYS A 727 -12.18 -31.06 14.25
C LYS A 727 -12.35 -32.55 14.53
N ASP A 728 -13.49 -33.12 14.15
CA ASP A 728 -13.80 -34.53 14.39
C ASP A 728 -13.28 -35.48 13.28
N ASN A 729 -12.88 -34.92 12.13
CA ASN A 729 -12.34 -35.66 10.98
C ASN A 729 -10.80 -35.60 10.85
N THR A 730 -10.12 -34.92 11.79
CA THR A 730 -8.65 -34.97 12.00
C THR A 730 -8.35 -35.77 13.25
#